data_AF-A0A7S1RRS8-F1
#
_entry.id   AF-A0A7S1RRS8-F1
#
_cell.length_a   1.000
_cell.length_b   1.000
_cell.length_c   1.000
_cell.angle_alpha   90.00
_cell.angle_beta   90.00
_cell.angle_gamma   90.00
#
_symmetry.space_group_name_H-M   'P 1'
#
loop_
_entity.id
_entity.type
_entity.pdbx_description
1 polymer ?
#
loop_
_entity_poly.entity_id
_entity_poly.type
_entity_poly.pdbx_seq_one_letter_code
_entity_poly.pdbx_strand_id
1 'polypeptide(L)'
;MVRDEENDRFESSLQHLDVDKDIAYAGQLNRSHEAPEDVPDASYGPYLAHFNDHIFQRLIDTPGGFHATTIESFRERLTEVLECLHMSERYVHFKELAKFKQKKRLDDLMQQWRIEAAAAMNAVVEKEERQQKEADAWSEVRQQEVVQRLRKAVAEIHTGNVLKTLEARENQEFKSHFLQVWDQFFLQQERMCLAQVQGAWDVAFQIQPEFEMCKRKLFETLESEWSSSNQPSSEECSRLFQTEFDRYVAKLESRERPLQVDQALKRYYQDRHMPVRRIEMPGVPGVKALEGQGGSLAASAWSAIATLVESTFSRRVKASGRTRCPNLQPAISLVEEMTRCEEAGVARIFQKTEEIVVGGCKINDLHYRQHAHCCVFTCILPELKKKQAEYEATRSLSANMRSKRAQLETQFIHKILRLSGSAAAASLFGQSLREALENNMETVIVDHTKRAIAERPWMKCREAALAQLDLAVLDLLQAGKKSQACKMVNDNKALRMVMCGLIEEFISPEEALVQAKATIMNALDAAKNEMRGTDSSQTLAQQVEAAVKSLEHMVPNPMRRGVDWAAITEKLKETDDPSQVAVCVSLEVSMWSVACDVDPLTVYRALEKHPSTASRPMCDARCPGCNMQCSEPTGHTGQHDCVHQAGGIGGGSWVGSKKLVETTCTSLVRSNAEWVGKGPWKTVFERHFPKWAKPNRSGRHKVRELIFYSCQKELAKIHGLRCTDQLDADWHHSIEQLRGEAEHVAGLS
;
A
#
# COMPACT_ATOMS: atom_id res chain seq x y z
N MET A 1 -6.08 17.96 41.72
CA MET A 1 -4.61 18.09 41.90
C MET A 1 -3.98 16.80 42.40
N VAL A 2 -4.09 16.38 43.68
CA VAL A 2 -3.55 15.06 44.11
C VAL A 2 -4.21 13.89 43.36
N ARG A 3 -5.53 13.96 43.12
CA ARG A 3 -6.27 12.96 42.33
C ARG A 3 -5.90 12.87 40.83
N ASP A 4 -5.40 13.95 40.23
CA ASP A 4 -5.10 13.97 38.78
C ASP A 4 -3.66 13.49 38.52
N GLU A 5 -2.71 13.85 39.39
CA GLU A 5 -1.34 13.31 39.36
C GLU A 5 -1.29 11.81 39.74
N GLU A 6 -2.24 11.34 40.55
CA GLU A 6 -2.38 9.93 40.93
C GLU A 6 -3.02 9.08 39.83
N ASN A 7 -3.97 9.62 39.06
CA ASN A 7 -4.53 8.95 37.87
C ASN A 7 -3.48 8.78 36.76
N ASP A 8 -2.63 9.78 36.53
CA ASP A 8 -1.53 9.71 35.56
C ASP A 8 -0.45 8.69 35.96
N ARG A 9 -0.20 8.53 37.27
CA ARG A 9 0.68 7.45 37.79
C ARG A 9 0.04 6.07 37.68
N PHE A 10 -1.27 5.96 37.89
CA PHE A 10 -2.03 4.71 37.75
C PHE A 10 -2.04 4.18 36.30
N GLU A 11 -2.32 5.03 35.31
CA GLU A 11 -2.20 4.65 33.89
C GLU A 11 -0.76 4.34 33.47
N SER A 12 0.25 4.88 34.17
CA SER A 12 1.66 4.57 33.92
C SER A 12 2.07 3.20 34.48
N SER A 13 1.49 2.74 35.58
CA SER A 13 1.78 1.42 36.16
C SER A 13 1.10 0.28 35.40
N LEU A 14 -0.08 0.51 34.81
CA LEU A 14 -0.82 -0.46 33.99
C LEU A 14 -0.12 -0.83 32.67
N GLN A 15 0.82 0.00 32.19
CA GLN A 15 1.49 -0.16 30.90
C GLN A 15 2.62 -1.20 30.88
N HIS A 16 3.04 -1.69 32.04
CA HIS A 16 4.09 -2.72 32.19
C HIS A 16 3.52 -4.12 32.45
N LEU A 17 2.20 -4.22 32.60
CA LEU A 17 1.49 -5.46 32.83
C LEU A 17 0.97 -5.99 31.48
N ASP A 18 1.23 -7.26 31.19
CA ASP A 18 0.51 -7.97 30.13
C ASP A 18 -0.93 -8.10 30.62
N VAL A 19 -1.81 -7.17 30.23
CA VAL A 19 -3.19 -7.06 30.76
C VAL A 19 -4.01 -8.35 30.59
N ASP A 20 -3.61 -9.22 29.65
CA ASP A 20 -4.24 -10.51 29.43
C ASP A 20 -3.67 -11.63 30.33
N LYS A 21 -2.47 -11.43 30.92
CA LYS A 21 -1.81 -12.42 31.81
C LYS A 21 -1.66 -11.97 33.27
N ASP A 22 -1.42 -10.68 33.52
CA ASP A 22 -0.98 -10.15 34.81
C ASP A 22 -2.10 -9.46 35.61
N ILE A 23 -3.14 -8.92 34.96
CA ILE A 23 -4.21 -8.15 35.64
C ILE A 23 -5.47 -8.98 35.91
N ALA A 24 -5.54 -10.22 35.40
CA ALA A 24 -6.78 -10.98 35.38
C ALA A 24 -7.34 -11.41 36.77
N TYR A 25 -6.73 -11.06 37.90
CA TYR A 25 -6.93 -11.85 39.11
C TYR A 25 -6.90 -11.16 40.49
N ALA A 26 -6.99 -9.83 40.58
CA ALA A 26 -7.12 -9.17 41.88
C ALA A 26 -8.60 -9.05 42.29
N GLY A 27 -9.13 -10.06 42.99
CA GLY A 27 -10.41 -10.03 43.69
C GLY A 27 -10.24 -10.25 45.19
N GLN A 28 -10.78 -9.36 46.04
CA GLN A 28 -10.75 -9.56 47.50
C GLN A 28 -11.71 -10.65 47.96
N LEU A 29 -11.21 -11.56 48.79
CA LEU A 29 -11.97 -12.28 49.81
C LEU A 29 -11.62 -11.63 51.15
N ASN A 30 -12.45 -10.70 51.65
CA ASN A 30 -12.38 -10.28 53.04
C ASN A 30 -13.69 -10.60 53.78
N ARG A 31 -13.53 -11.15 54.99
CA ARG A 31 -14.56 -11.82 55.79
C ARG A 31 -15.38 -10.89 56.71
N SER A 32 -15.29 -9.58 56.57
CA SER A 32 -15.95 -8.68 57.52
C SER A 32 -16.58 -7.46 56.87
N HIS A 33 -17.91 -7.41 57.07
CA HIS A 33 -18.88 -6.37 56.76
C HIS A 33 -19.37 -6.33 55.30
N GLU A 34 -20.69 -6.35 55.18
CA GLU A 34 -21.49 -6.59 53.98
C GLU A 34 -20.96 -5.85 52.73
N ALA A 35 -20.73 -6.61 51.64
CA ALA A 35 -20.38 -6.05 50.35
C ALA A 35 -21.62 -5.48 49.65
N PRO A 36 -21.54 -4.33 48.95
CA PRO A 36 -22.59 -3.90 48.06
C PRO A 36 -22.55 -4.80 46.81
N GLU A 37 -23.38 -5.85 46.81
CA GLU A 37 -23.78 -6.66 45.65
C GLU A 37 -22.69 -7.31 44.77
N ASP A 38 -21.42 -7.33 45.18
CA ASP A 38 -20.34 -8.03 44.46
C ASP A 38 -20.30 -9.52 44.84
N VAL A 39 -21.26 -10.29 44.32
CA VAL A 39 -21.14 -11.75 44.27
C VAL A 39 -20.31 -12.10 43.03
N PRO A 40 -19.07 -12.63 43.17
CA PRO A 40 -18.32 -13.09 42.01
C PRO A 40 -19.11 -14.18 41.30
N ASP A 41 -19.36 -13.99 40.01
CA ASP A 41 -20.02 -14.98 39.17
C ASP A 41 -19.27 -16.32 39.28
N ALA A 42 -20.01 -17.41 39.52
CA ALA A 42 -19.46 -18.74 39.76
C ALA A 42 -18.54 -19.23 38.64
N SER A 43 -18.70 -18.68 37.43
CA SER A 43 -17.81 -18.93 36.29
C SER A 43 -16.37 -18.46 36.49
N TYR A 44 -16.10 -17.57 37.47
CA TYR A 44 -14.75 -17.08 37.78
C TYR A 44 -13.96 -17.96 38.77
N GLY A 45 -14.60 -18.94 39.42
CA GLY A 45 -13.95 -19.85 40.38
C GLY A 45 -12.72 -20.58 39.81
N PRO A 46 -12.78 -21.18 38.61
CA PRO A 46 -11.61 -21.82 37.99
C PRO A 46 -10.46 -20.85 37.70
N TYR A 47 -10.77 -19.59 37.40
CA TYR A 47 -9.78 -18.57 37.09
C TYR A 47 -9.05 -18.09 38.35
N LEU A 48 -9.76 -17.91 39.47
CA LEU A 48 -9.18 -17.63 40.78
C LEU A 48 -8.25 -18.76 41.26
N ALA A 49 -8.62 -20.02 41.04
CA ALA A 49 -7.75 -21.16 41.35
C ALA A 49 -6.45 -21.11 40.52
N HIS A 50 -6.56 -20.87 39.22
CA HIS A 50 -5.40 -20.74 38.32
C HIS A 50 -4.45 -19.59 38.69
N PHE A 51 -4.96 -18.48 39.22
CA PHE A 51 -4.13 -17.39 39.70
C PHE A 51 -3.35 -17.74 40.95
N ASN A 52 -4.03 -18.40 41.89
CA ASN A 52 -3.40 -18.88 43.10
C ASN A 52 -2.25 -19.82 42.72
N ASP A 53 -2.51 -20.76 41.82
CA ASP A 53 -1.49 -21.66 41.26
C ASP A 53 -0.36 -20.89 40.56
N HIS A 54 -0.67 -19.81 39.82
CA HIS A 54 0.34 -18.98 39.14
C HIS A 54 1.24 -18.22 40.13
N ILE A 55 0.67 -17.63 41.19
CA ILE A 55 1.44 -16.97 42.26
C ILE A 55 2.32 -18.01 42.97
N PHE A 56 1.75 -19.16 43.33
CA PHE A 56 2.49 -20.25 43.97
C PHE A 56 3.62 -20.75 43.07
N GLN A 57 3.36 -20.93 41.78
CA GLN A 57 4.37 -21.39 40.82
C GLN A 57 5.50 -20.38 40.66
N ARG A 58 5.22 -19.06 40.58
CA ARG A 58 6.27 -18.02 40.54
C ARG A 58 7.09 -17.97 41.84
N LEU A 59 6.45 -18.17 42.99
CA LEU A 59 7.14 -18.24 44.28
C LEU A 59 8.03 -19.50 44.41
N ILE A 60 7.64 -20.60 43.77
CA ILE A 60 8.44 -21.83 43.70
C ILE A 60 9.60 -21.69 42.70
N ASP A 61 9.36 -21.07 41.54
CA ASP A 61 10.31 -20.99 40.43
C ASP A 61 11.37 -19.88 40.60
N THR A 62 11.24 -19.01 41.61
CA THR A 62 12.24 -17.96 41.91
C THR A 62 13.50 -18.59 42.54
N PRO A 63 14.73 -18.20 42.16
CA PRO A 63 15.96 -18.77 42.74
C PRO A 63 16.00 -18.54 44.26
N GLY A 64 15.96 -19.63 45.04
CA GLY A 64 15.75 -19.60 46.50
C GLY A 64 14.29 -19.86 46.95
N GLY A 65 13.47 -20.41 46.04
CA GLY A 65 12.01 -20.62 46.10
C GLY A 65 11.48 -21.18 47.41
N PHE A 66 10.14 -21.20 47.58
CA PHE A 66 9.40 -21.41 48.84
C PHE A 66 9.75 -22.71 49.60
N HIS A 67 10.96 -22.78 50.16
CA HIS A 67 11.53 -23.86 50.95
C HIS A 67 11.84 -23.28 52.31
N ALA A 68 10.83 -23.23 53.16
CA ALA A 68 11.03 -22.98 54.57
C ALA A 68 11.44 -24.29 55.24
N THR A 69 12.67 -24.36 55.73
CA THR A 69 13.17 -25.52 56.51
C THR A 69 12.87 -25.37 58.00
N THR A 70 12.35 -24.21 58.42
CA THR A 70 11.94 -23.90 59.80
C THR A 70 10.61 -23.16 59.83
N ILE A 71 9.90 -23.23 60.95
CA ILE A 71 8.61 -22.56 61.15
C ILE A 71 8.76 -21.03 61.08
N GLU A 72 9.83 -20.46 61.64
CA GLU A 72 10.15 -19.03 61.52
C GLU A 72 10.34 -18.61 60.06
N SER A 73 11.11 -19.36 59.27
CA SER A 73 11.32 -19.05 57.84
C SER A 73 10.01 -19.16 57.03
N PHE A 74 9.12 -20.09 57.40
CA PHE A 74 7.80 -20.20 56.79
C PHE A 74 6.93 -18.99 57.11
N ARG A 75 6.96 -18.55 58.37
CA ARG A 75 6.20 -17.38 58.84
C ARG A 75 6.66 -16.09 58.19
N GLU A 76 7.97 -15.87 58.08
CA GLU A 76 8.56 -14.70 57.41
C GLU A 76 8.15 -14.65 55.93
N ARG A 77 8.27 -15.77 55.22
CA ARG A 77 7.88 -15.85 53.80
C ARG A 77 6.37 -15.72 53.58
N LEU A 78 5.56 -16.29 54.49
CA LEU A 78 4.10 -16.10 54.47
C LEU A 78 3.74 -14.64 54.71
N THR A 79 4.47 -13.95 55.60
CA THR A 79 4.29 -12.52 55.86
C THR A 79 4.67 -11.71 54.62
N GLU A 80 5.74 -12.05 53.91
CA GLU A 80 6.15 -11.39 52.66
C GLU A 80 5.12 -11.56 51.53
N VAL A 81 4.49 -12.74 51.42
CA VAL A 81 3.36 -12.98 50.49
C VAL A 81 2.13 -12.17 50.89
N LEU A 82 1.80 -12.14 52.18
CA LEU A 82 0.67 -11.37 52.70
C LEU A 82 0.92 -9.86 52.57
N GLU A 83 2.17 -9.41 52.71
CA GLU A 83 2.62 -8.04 52.47
C GLU A 83 2.60 -7.71 50.99
N CYS A 84 2.97 -8.62 50.08
CA CYS A 84 2.77 -8.42 48.64
C CYS A 84 1.29 -8.29 48.27
N LEU A 85 0.43 -9.09 48.90
CA LEU A 85 -1.03 -9.02 48.74
C LEU A 85 -1.65 -7.78 49.43
N HIS A 86 -1.01 -7.25 50.48
CA HIS A 86 -1.40 -5.98 51.11
C HIS A 86 -0.88 -4.78 50.31
N MET A 87 0.35 -4.82 49.82
CA MET A 87 0.96 -3.80 48.96
C MET A 87 0.28 -3.73 47.58
N SER A 88 -0.48 -4.75 47.20
CA SER A 88 -1.45 -4.67 46.09
C SER A 88 -2.71 -3.86 46.45
N GLU A 89 -2.68 -3.04 47.49
CA GLU A 89 -3.67 -2.05 47.94
C GLU A 89 -4.16 -1.06 46.86
N ARG A 90 -3.74 -1.20 45.60
CA ARG A 90 -4.33 -0.49 44.46
C ARG A 90 -5.30 -1.42 43.74
N TYR A 91 -6.47 -1.52 44.35
CA TYR A 91 -7.65 -2.21 43.87
C TYR A 91 -8.05 -1.68 42.49
N VAL A 92 -7.91 -2.50 41.44
CA VAL A 92 -8.67 -2.32 40.21
C VAL A 92 -9.91 -3.18 40.38
N HIS A 93 -11.08 -2.56 40.53
CA HIS A 93 -12.31 -3.33 40.58
C HIS A 93 -12.46 -4.14 39.29
N PHE A 94 -12.91 -5.40 39.34
CA PHE A 94 -13.15 -6.21 38.13
C PHE A 94 -13.98 -5.46 37.08
N LYS A 95 -14.92 -4.63 37.56
CA LYS A 95 -15.68 -3.69 36.74
C LYS A 95 -14.78 -2.77 35.92
N GLU A 96 -13.80 -2.10 36.51
CA GLU A 96 -12.87 -1.20 35.82
C GLU A 96 -11.95 -1.93 34.84
N LEU A 97 -11.54 -3.16 35.17
CA LEU A 97 -10.76 -3.99 34.25
C LEU A 97 -11.59 -4.42 33.03
N ALA A 98 -12.84 -4.85 33.25
CA ALA A 98 -13.77 -5.20 32.18
C ALA A 98 -13.99 -3.99 31.26
N LYS A 99 -14.20 -2.81 31.85
CA LYS A 99 -14.29 -1.53 31.13
C LYS A 99 -13.04 -1.22 30.31
N PHE A 100 -11.85 -1.43 30.88
CA PHE A 100 -10.60 -1.19 30.16
C PHE A 100 -10.44 -2.14 28.96
N LYS A 101 -10.65 -3.45 29.15
CA LYS A 101 -10.59 -4.45 28.07
C LYS A 101 -11.60 -4.14 26.97
N GLN A 102 -12.79 -3.71 27.36
CA GLN A 102 -13.84 -3.31 26.45
C GLN A 102 -13.48 -2.04 25.67
N LYS A 103 -12.97 -1.00 26.34
CA LYS A 103 -12.47 0.21 25.69
C LYS A 103 -11.37 -0.12 24.68
N LYS A 104 -10.38 -0.94 25.07
CA LYS A 104 -9.30 -1.39 24.17
C LYS A 104 -9.83 -2.12 22.93
N ARG A 105 -10.80 -3.02 23.11
CA ARG A 105 -11.47 -3.70 21.99
C ARG A 105 -12.17 -2.69 21.06
N LEU A 106 -12.83 -1.68 21.61
CA LEU A 106 -13.46 -0.62 20.83
C LEU A 106 -12.42 0.24 20.08
N ASP A 107 -11.29 0.55 20.70
CA ASP A 107 -10.16 1.26 20.05
C ASP A 107 -9.64 0.47 18.84
N ASP A 108 -9.43 -0.85 18.99
CA ASP A 108 -8.95 -1.73 17.91
C ASP A 108 -9.95 -1.79 16.74
N LEU A 109 -11.24 -1.94 17.04
CA LEU A 109 -12.31 -1.93 16.04
C LEU A 109 -12.42 -0.59 15.32
N MET A 110 -12.31 0.52 16.07
CA MET A 110 -12.33 1.87 15.51
C MET A 110 -11.17 2.09 14.54
N GLN A 111 -9.98 1.59 14.87
CA GLN A 111 -8.83 1.68 13.98
C GLN A 111 -9.07 0.90 12.68
N GLN A 112 -9.66 -0.30 12.77
CA GLN A 112 -10.03 -1.07 11.58
C GLN A 112 -11.04 -0.31 10.71
N TRP A 113 -12.12 0.21 11.28
CA TRP A 113 -13.15 0.93 10.53
C TRP A 113 -12.64 2.22 9.89
N ARG A 114 -11.67 2.90 10.52
CA ARG A 114 -10.99 4.06 9.91
C ARG A 114 -10.28 3.68 8.62
N ILE A 115 -9.58 2.54 8.61
CA ILE A 115 -8.88 2.05 7.41
C ILE A 115 -9.90 1.73 6.31
N GLU A 116 -10.98 1.03 6.66
CA GLU A 116 -12.06 0.68 5.71
C GLU A 116 -12.74 1.93 5.13
N ALA A 117 -13.05 2.93 5.97
CA ALA A 117 -13.69 4.17 5.56
C ALA A 117 -12.79 5.02 4.66
N ALA A 118 -11.49 5.13 4.99
CA ALA A 118 -10.53 5.84 4.15
C ALA A 118 -10.40 5.16 2.77
N ALA A 119 -10.34 3.83 2.72
CA ALA A 119 -10.30 3.09 1.46
C ALA A 119 -11.57 3.33 0.61
N ALA A 120 -12.75 3.32 1.24
CA ALA A 120 -14.02 3.58 0.56
C ALA A 120 -14.09 5.01 0.00
N MET A 121 -13.62 6.01 0.75
CA MET A 121 -13.57 7.40 0.31
C MET A 121 -12.57 7.60 -0.84
N ASN A 122 -11.37 7.00 -0.76
CA ASN A 122 -10.38 7.09 -1.83
C ASN A 122 -10.88 6.47 -3.14
N ALA A 123 -11.66 5.39 -3.08
CA ALA A 123 -12.29 4.82 -4.27
C ALA A 123 -13.27 5.79 -4.96
N VAL A 124 -13.94 6.67 -4.18
CA VAL A 124 -14.76 7.76 -4.74
C VAL A 124 -13.87 8.79 -5.41
N VAL A 125 -12.78 9.23 -4.77
CA VAL A 125 -11.82 10.18 -5.34
C VAL A 125 -11.29 9.69 -6.68
N GLU A 126 -10.76 8.46 -6.75
CA GLU A 126 -10.24 7.87 -7.99
C GLU A 126 -11.30 7.79 -9.11
N LYS A 127 -12.57 7.63 -8.73
CA LYS A 127 -13.67 7.61 -9.69
C LYS A 127 -13.96 9.01 -10.22
N GLU A 128 -14.01 10.03 -9.35
CA GLU A 128 -14.21 11.43 -9.75
C GLU A 128 -13.05 11.93 -10.62
N GLU A 129 -11.81 11.61 -10.28
CA GLU A 129 -10.63 11.97 -11.08
C GLU A 129 -10.68 11.36 -12.48
N ARG A 130 -11.18 10.13 -12.62
CA ARG A 130 -11.40 9.50 -13.94
C ARG A 130 -12.52 10.18 -14.72
N GLN A 131 -13.59 10.59 -14.04
CA GLN A 131 -14.75 11.25 -14.65
C GLN A 131 -14.52 12.72 -14.99
N GLN A 132 -13.41 13.32 -14.56
CA GLN A 132 -13.12 14.74 -14.82
C GLN A 132 -13.07 15.10 -16.31
N LYS A 133 -12.77 14.13 -17.19
CA LYS A 133 -12.67 14.37 -18.64
C LYS A 133 -14.00 14.72 -19.30
N GLU A 134 -15.12 14.43 -18.64
CA GLU A 134 -16.47 14.52 -19.20
C GLU A 134 -17.35 15.56 -18.48
N ALA A 135 -16.83 16.24 -17.45
CA ALA A 135 -17.63 17.07 -16.54
C ALA A 135 -17.60 18.57 -16.88
N ASP A 136 -18.49 19.32 -16.23
CA ASP A 136 -18.48 20.80 -16.17
C ASP A 136 -17.55 21.32 -15.06
N ALA A 137 -17.26 22.63 -15.05
CA ALA A 137 -16.36 23.28 -14.10
C ALA A 137 -16.71 23.04 -12.62
N TRP A 138 -15.70 23.11 -11.73
CA TRP A 138 -15.89 22.98 -10.27
C TRP A 138 -16.91 24.00 -9.77
N SER A 139 -18.03 23.51 -9.25
CA SER A 139 -19.12 24.30 -8.70
C SER A 139 -19.46 23.85 -7.29
N GLU A 140 -20.09 24.73 -6.51
CA GLU A 140 -20.58 24.40 -5.17
C GLU A 140 -21.58 23.24 -5.20
N VAL A 141 -22.41 23.16 -6.25
CA VAL A 141 -23.34 22.03 -6.48
C VAL A 141 -22.57 20.73 -6.63
N ARG A 142 -21.52 20.70 -7.45
CA ARG A 142 -20.70 19.49 -7.60
C ARG A 142 -19.97 19.13 -6.31
N GLN A 143 -19.39 20.11 -5.63
CA GLN A 143 -18.75 19.87 -4.33
C GLN A 143 -19.72 19.16 -3.39
N GLN A 144 -20.98 19.60 -3.33
CA GLN A 144 -22.02 18.93 -2.55
C GLN A 144 -22.33 17.51 -3.05
N GLU A 145 -22.37 17.27 -4.36
CA GLU A 145 -22.53 15.91 -4.92
C GLU A 145 -21.38 14.97 -4.51
N VAL A 146 -20.14 15.44 -4.58
CA VAL A 146 -18.96 14.64 -4.19
C VAL A 146 -19.01 14.35 -2.69
N VAL A 147 -19.34 15.36 -1.86
CA VAL A 147 -19.59 15.16 -0.42
C VAL A 147 -20.65 14.09 -0.19
N GLN A 148 -21.78 14.16 -0.90
CA GLN A 148 -22.84 13.16 -0.75
C GLN A 148 -22.38 11.76 -1.14
N ARG A 149 -21.57 11.61 -2.19
CA ARG A 149 -21.00 10.32 -2.60
C ARG A 149 -20.01 9.79 -1.57
N LEU A 150 -19.14 10.64 -1.03
CA LEU A 150 -18.21 10.29 0.05
C LEU A 150 -18.98 9.82 1.30
N ARG A 151 -20.01 10.56 1.71
CA ARG A 151 -20.90 10.17 2.82
C ARG A 151 -21.60 8.86 2.56
N LYS A 152 -22.11 8.65 1.35
CA LYS A 152 -22.76 7.40 0.95
C LYS A 152 -21.79 6.22 1.00
N ALA A 153 -20.54 6.39 0.57
CA ALA A 153 -19.53 5.33 0.57
C ALA A 153 -19.18 4.84 1.98
N VAL A 154 -19.27 5.70 2.99
CA VAL A 154 -18.98 5.35 4.39
C VAL A 154 -20.24 5.04 5.20
N ALA A 155 -21.43 5.30 4.66
CA ALA A 155 -22.71 5.12 5.36
C ALA A 155 -22.90 3.68 5.86
N GLU A 156 -22.51 2.68 5.08
CA GLU A 156 -22.59 1.26 5.45
C GLU A 156 -21.66 0.92 6.63
N ILE A 157 -20.46 1.51 6.68
CA ILE A 157 -19.50 1.33 7.79
C ILE A 157 -20.03 2.02 9.04
N HIS A 158 -20.51 3.26 8.91
CA HIS A 158 -21.03 4.04 10.03
C HIS A 158 -22.27 3.39 10.67
N THR A 159 -23.26 3.00 9.85
CA THR A 159 -24.52 2.42 10.35
C THR A 159 -24.39 0.95 10.69
N GLY A 160 -23.75 0.15 9.83
CA GLY A 160 -23.65 -1.31 9.97
C GLY A 160 -22.66 -1.76 11.04
N ASN A 161 -21.54 -1.05 11.19
CA ASN A 161 -20.47 -1.45 12.09
C ASN A 161 -20.36 -0.55 13.33
N VAL A 162 -20.17 0.76 13.15
CA VAL A 162 -19.87 1.70 14.24
C VAL A 162 -21.07 1.85 15.17
N LEU A 163 -22.22 2.30 14.66
CA LEU A 163 -23.41 2.54 15.46
C LEU A 163 -23.92 1.26 16.12
N LYS A 164 -24.06 0.18 15.34
CA LYS A 164 -24.52 -1.12 15.85
C LYS A 164 -23.64 -1.63 17.01
N THR A 165 -22.32 -1.48 16.91
CA THR A 165 -21.42 -1.90 17.99
C THR A 165 -21.55 -1.00 19.20
N LEU A 166 -21.57 0.33 19.03
CA LEU A 166 -21.68 1.28 20.14
C LEU A 166 -23.07 1.29 20.80
N GLU A 167 -24.11 0.82 20.11
CA GLU A 167 -25.45 0.64 20.65
C GLU A 167 -25.62 -0.61 21.51
N ALA A 168 -24.70 -1.58 21.39
CA ALA A 168 -24.70 -2.75 22.26
C ALA A 168 -24.69 -2.30 23.73
N ARG A 169 -25.51 -2.94 24.56
CA ARG A 169 -25.75 -2.54 25.96
C ARG A 169 -24.44 -2.40 26.73
N GLU A 170 -23.50 -3.31 26.50
CA GLU A 170 -22.19 -3.28 27.11
C GLU A 170 -21.42 -1.97 26.79
N ASN A 171 -21.53 -1.42 25.58
CA ASN A 171 -20.70 -0.31 25.09
C ASN A 171 -21.28 1.09 25.38
N GLN A 172 -22.48 1.17 25.98
CA GLN A 172 -23.23 2.41 26.13
C GLN A 172 -22.46 3.51 26.87
N GLU A 173 -21.62 3.16 27.86
CA GLU A 173 -20.84 4.15 28.60
C GLU A 173 -19.71 4.80 27.77
N PHE A 174 -19.24 4.14 26.70
CA PHE A 174 -18.21 4.68 25.82
C PHE A 174 -18.77 5.31 24.54
N LYS A 175 -20.08 5.12 24.27
CA LYS A 175 -20.75 5.52 23.03
C LYS A 175 -20.45 6.96 22.63
N SER A 176 -20.66 7.92 23.54
CA SER A 176 -20.47 9.34 23.24
C SER A 176 -19.03 9.69 22.87
N HIS A 177 -18.05 9.12 23.57
CA HIS A 177 -16.64 9.35 23.29
C HIS A 177 -16.24 8.81 21.91
N PHE A 178 -16.58 7.55 21.62
CA PHE A 178 -16.21 6.93 20.35
C PHE A 178 -16.95 7.51 19.15
N LEU A 179 -18.21 7.95 19.32
CA LEU A 179 -18.92 8.68 18.26
C LEU A 179 -18.25 10.01 17.96
N GLN A 180 -17.86 10.79 18.98
CA GLN A 180 -17.14 12.04 18.76
C GLN A 180 -15.81 11.80 18.02
N VAL A 181 -15.07 10.76 18.41
CA VAL A 181 -13.79 10.36 17.79
C VAL A 181 -13.99 9.87 16.34
N TRP A 182 -15.11 9.20 16.05
CA TRP A 182 -15.51 8.79 14.71
C TRP A 182 -15.84 10.00 13.83
N ASP A 183 -16.70 10.90 14.32
CA ASP A 183 -17.19 12.06 13.58
C ASP A 183 -16.06 13.03 13.22
N GLN A 184 -15.11 13.23 14.14
CA GLN A 184 -13.91 14.03 13.87
C GLN A 184 -13.03 13.42 12.77
N PHE A 185 -12.80 12.10 12.83
CA PHE A 185 -12.05 11.38 11.79
C PHE A 185 -12.75 11.52 10.44
N PHE A 186 -14.07 11.26 10.40
CA PHE A 186 -14.86 11.32 9.18
C PHE A 186 -14.83 12.71 8.54
N LEU A 187 -15.02 13.77 9.33
CA LEU A 187 -14.96 15.15 8.85
C LEU A 187 -13.58 15.50 8.29
N GLN A 188 -12.50 15.02 8.93
CA GLN A 188 -11.15 15.24 8.45
C GLN A 188 -10.89 14.54 7.11
N GLN A 189 -11.29 13.27 6.98
CA GLN A 189 -11.16 12.52 5.73
C GLN A 189 -12.02 13.11 4.61
N GLU A 190 -13.26 13.53 4.90
CA GLU A 190 -14.13 14.20 3.92
C GLU A 190 -13.44 15.44 3.33
N ARG A 191 -12.85 16.29 4.18
CA ARG A 191 -12.10 17.48 3.73
C ARG A 191 -10.88 17.12 2.88
N MET A 192 -10.16 16.08 3.25
CA MET A 192 -8.99 15.61 2.51
C MET A 192 -9.37 15.13 1.10
N CYS A 193 -10.34 14.23 1.01
CA CYS A 193 -10.81 13.70 -0.26
C CYS A 193 -11.37 14.81 -1.16
N LEU A 194 -12.11 15.77 -0.59
CA LEU A 194 -12.58 16.93 -1.35
C LEU A 194 -11.43 17.77 -1.91
N ALA A 195 -10.41 18.06 -1.10
CA ALA A 195 -9.26 18.84 -1.55
C ALA A 195 -8.48 18.12 -2.68
N GLN A 196 -8.41 16.79 -2.64
CA GLN A 196 -7.82 15.99 -3.71
C GLN A 196 -8.62 16.09 -5.01
N VAL A 197 -9.93 15.82 -4.94
CA VAL A 197 -10.81 15.91 -6.12
C VAL A 197 -10.82 17.33 -6.70
N GLN A 198 -10.93 18.34 -5.83
CA GLN A 198 -10.87 19.74 -6.25
C GLN A 198 -9.51 20.05 -6.90
N GLY A 199 -8.40 19.59 -6.34
CA GLY A 199 -7.08 19.79 -6.93
C GLY A 199 -6.91 19.12 -8.30
N ALA A 200 -7.49 17.93 -8.50
CA ALA A 200 -7.52 17.27 -9.80
C ALA A 200 -8.36 18.05 -10.81
N TRP A 201 -9.53 18.56 -10.38
CA TRP A 201 -10.38 19.42 -11.21
C TRP A 201 -9.77 20.78 -11.50
N ASP A 202 -9.09 21.42 -10.56
CA ASP A 202 -8.39 22.69 -10.80
C ASP A 202 -7.33 22.50 -11.90
N VAL A 203 -6.62 21.37 -11.91
CA VAL A 203 -5.72 21.01 -13.00
C VAL A 203 -6.49 20.80 -14.31
N ALA A 204 -7.61 20.08 -14.30
CA ALA A 204 -8.40 19.82 -15.51
C ALA A 204 -9.08 21.08 -16.08
N PHE A 205 -9.56 22.00 -15.24
CA PHE A 205 -10.40 23.15 -15.62
C PHE A 205 -9.70 24.50 -15.61
N GLN A 206 -8.64 24.70 -14.84
CA GLN A 206 -7.86 25.94 -14.92
C GLN A 206 -6.76 25.77 -15.97
N ILE A 207 -5.99 24.69 -15.89
CA ILE A 207 -4.79 24.55 -16.74
C ILE A 207 -5.15 24.21 -18.18
N GLN A 208 -6.14 23.34 -18.45
CA GLN A 208 -6.45 22.98 -19.84
C GLN A 208 -7.06 24.13 -20.66
N PRO A 209 -8.03 24.92 -20.15
CA PRO A 209 -8.50 26.12 -20.85
C PRO A 209 -7.43 27.21 -20.95
N GLU A 210 -6.59 27.38 -19.92
CA GLU A 210 -5.45 28.30 -20.01
C GLU A 210 -4.41 27.83 -21.03
N PHE A 211 -4.18 26.52 -21.14
CA PHE A 211 -3.35 25.90 -22.16
C PHE A 211 -3.91 26.17 -23.56
N GLU A 212 -5.21 25.93 -23.79
CA GLU A 212 -5.82 26.21 -25.09
C GLU A 212 -5.82 27.71 -25.42
N MET A 213 -6.02 28.58 -24.44
CA MET A 213 -5.86 30.03 -24.61
C MET A 213 -4.41 30.39 -24.96
N CYS A 214 -3.44 29.79 -24.29
CA CYS A 214 -2.02 30.02 -24.53
C CYS A 214 -1.59 29.52 -25.90
N LYS A 215 -2.02 28.32 -26.28
CA LYS A 215 -1.86 27.75 -27.63
C LYS A 215 -2.44 28.68 -28.69
N ARG A 216 -3.66 29.18 -28.49
CA ARG A 216 -4.30 30.12 -29.42
C ARG A 216 -3.49 31.40 -29.57
N LYS A 217 -3.07 32.03 -28.47
CA LYS A 217 -2.25 33.25 -28.48
C LYS A 217 -0.89 33.04 -29.14
N LEU A 218 -0.25 31.90 -28.88
CA LEU A 218 0.99 31.50 -29.55
C LEU A 218 0.77 31.41 -31.06
N PHE A 219 -0.31 30.75 -31.50
CA PHE A 219 -0.60 30.57 -32.92
C PHE A 219 -1.00 31.90 -33.59
N GLU A 220 -1.78 32.75 -32.94
CA GLU A 220 -2.10 34.11 -33.41
C GLU A 220 -0.83 34.96 -33.58
N THR A 221 0.10 34.88 -32.62
CA THR A 221 1.38 35.59 -32.69
C THR A 221 2.20 35.09 -33.87
N LEU A 222 2.33 33.77 -34.00
CA LEU A 222 3.05 33.14 -35.10
C LEU A 222 2.43 33.46 -36.47
N GLU A 223 1.09 33.50 -36.59
CA GLU A 223 0.39 33.89 -37.81
C GLU A 223 0.58 35.37 -38.19
N SER A 224 0.68 36.23 -37.17
CA SER A 224 0.93 37.66 -37.39
C SER A 224 2.34 37.92 -37.91
N GLU A 225 3.35 37.26 -37.33
CA GLU A 225 4.75 37.35 -37.81
C GLU A 225 4.92 36.64 -39.16
N TRP A 226 4.12 35.61 -39.40
CA TRP A 226 4.08 34.89 -40.67
C TRP A 226 3.58 35.73 -41.83
N SER A 227 2.49 36.49 -41.63
CA SER A 227 1.81 37.23 -42.70
C SER A 227 2.71 38.26 -43.40
N SER A 228 3.90 38.53 -42.86
CA SER A 228 4.96 39.36 -43.46
C SER A 228 6.00 38.63 -44.34
N SER A 229 5.99 37.29 -44.43
CA SER A 229 7.00 36.49 -45.14
C SER A 229 6.44 35.77 -46.38
N ASN A 230 7.18 35.77 -47.49
CA ASN A 230 6.83 35.00 -48.70
C ASN A 230 7.29 33.54 -48.56
N GLN A 231 6.34 32.59 -48.55
CA GLN A 231 6.52 31.12 -48.62
C GLN A 231 7.87 30.55 -48.11
N PRO A 232 8.07 30.52 -46.79
CA PRO A 232 9.27 29.95 -46.19
C PRO A 232 9.22 28.41 -46.11
N SER A 233 10.41 27.85 -45.92
CA SER A 233 10.62 26.41 -45.80
C SER A 233 10.12 25.86 -44.46
N SER A 234 9.98 24.54 -44.37
CA SER A 234 9.65 23.85 -43.11
C SER A 234 10.63 24.18 -41.97
N GLU A 235 11.93 24.33 -42.29
CA GLU A 235 12.97 24.70 -41.32
C GLU A 235 12.78 26.12 -40.78
N GLU A 236 12.35 27.05 -41.63
CA GLU A 236 12.07 28.42 -41.22
C GLU A 236 10.83 28.50 -40.32
N CYS A 237 9.78 27.71 -40.60
CA CYS A 237 8.62 27.56 -39.72
C CYS A 237 9.01 26.98 -38.35
N SER A 238 9.83 25.93 -38.33
CA SER A 238 10.31 25.28 -37.10
C SER A 238 11.14 26.26 -36.24
N ARG A 239 12.06 27.02 -36.86
CA ARG A 239 12.85 28.03 -36.15
C ARG A 239 12.02 29.18 -35.59
N LEU A 240 11.03 29.67 -36.36
CA LEU A 240 10.11 30.71 -35.91
C LEU A 240 9.27 30.21 -34.72
N PHE A 241 8.68 29.02 -34.87
CA PHE A 241 7.94 28.35 -33.79
C PHE A 241 8.79 28.24 -32.54
N GLN A 242 10.04 27.79 -32.67
CA GLN A 242 10.92 27.57 -31.54
C GLN A 242 11.20 28.84 -30.75
N THR A 243 11.52 29.92 -31.47
CA THR A 243 11.86 31.21 -30.88
C THR A 243 10.67 31.77 -30.10
N GLU A 244 9.49 31.74 -30.71
CA GLU A 244 8.27 32.26 -30.12
C GLU A 244 7.73 31.40 -28.99
N PHE A 245 7.84 30.08 -29.13
CA PHE A 245 7.48 29.12 -28.09
C PHE A 245 8.33 29.32 -26.83
N ASP A 246 9.66 29.39 -26.96
CA ASP A 246 10.56 29.61 -25.82
C ASP A 246 10.30 30.96 -25.14
N ARG A 247 10.08 32.01 -25.93
CA ARG A 247 9.69 33.35 -25.44
C ARG A 247 8.39 33.30 -24.65
N TYR A 248 7.40 32.57 -25.15
CA TYR A 248 6.09 32.45 -24.51
C TYR A 248 6.17 31.63 -23.23
N VAL A 249 6.90 30.51 -23.22
CA VAL A 249 7.10 29.67 -22.03
C VAL A 249 7.85 30.43 -20.94
N ALA A 250 8.91 31.17 -21.27
CA ALA A 250 9.61 32.00 -20.28
C ALA A 250 8.70 33.06 -19.64
N LYS A 251 7.75 33.62 -20.41
CA LYS A 251 6.73 34.53 -19.89
C LYS A 251 5.75 33.83 -18.94
N LEU A 252 5.35 32.59 -19.23
CA LEU A 252 4.52 31.79 -18.33
C LEU A 252 5.27 31.46 -17.03
N GLU A 253 6.52 31.01 -17.11
CA GLU A 253 7.38 30.73 -15.95
C GLU A 253 7.56 31.96 -15.06
N SER A 254 7.64 33.16 -15.64
CA SER A 254 7.72 34.40 -14.84
C SER A 254 6.43 34.75 -14.08
N ARG A 255 5.28 34.23 -14.55
CA ARG A 255 3.96 34.46 -13.94
C ARG A 255 3.65 33.42 -12.88
N GLU A 256 4.04 32.18 -13.13
CA GLU A 256 3.93 31.08 -12.17
C GLU A 256 4.90 31.33 -11.03
N ARG A 257 4.39 31.64 -9.83
CA ARG A 257 5.23 31.74 -8.63
C ARG A 257 5.27 30.36 -7.99
N PRO A 258 6.44 29.68 -7.96
CA PRO A 258 6.58 28.39 -7.28
C PRO A 258 6.11 28.51 -5.84
N LEU A 259 5.43 27.48 -5.34
CA LEU A 259 4.99 27.45 -3.96
C LEU A 259 6.23 27.49 -3.05
N GLN A 260 6.32 28.51 -2.21
CA GLN A 260 7.38 28.61 -1.21
C GLN A 260 7.07 27.63 -0.07
N VAL A 261 7.40 26.36 -0.26
CA VAL A 261 7.10 25.24 0.66
C VAL A 261 7.51 25.54 2.10
N ASP A 262 8.67 26.15 2.29
CA ASP A 262 9.16 26.49 3.62
C ASP A 262 8.28 27.55 4.30
N GLN A 263 7.79 28.55 3.56
CA GLN A 263 6.90 29.57 4.09
C GLN A 263 5.52 29.00 4.40
N ALA A 264 4.99 28.15 3.51
CA ALA A 264 3.71 27.47 3.71
C ALA A 264 3.75 26.58 4.97
N LEU A 265 4.79 25.77 5.11
CA LEU A 265 5.00 24.89 6.26
C LEU A 265 5.20 25.71 7.55
N LYS A 266 5.98 26.79 7.51
CA LYS A 266 6.18 27.70 8.66
C LYS A 266 4.86 28.32 9.12
N ARG A 267 4.03 28.82 8.18
CA ARG A 267 2.71 29.38 8.50
C ARG A 267 1.83 28.35 9.20
N TYR A 268 1.76 27.14 8.65
CA TYR A 268 0.96 26.06 9.23
C TYR A 268 1.30 25.77 10.70
N TYR A 269 2.59 25.64 11.01
CA TYR A 269 3.02 25.39 12.39
C TYR A 269 2.78 26.60 13.30
N GLN A 270 2.93 27.82 12.79
CA GLN A 270 2.64 29.05 13.55
C GLN A 270 1.16 29.17 13.91
N ASP A 271 0.25 28.84 12.98
CA ASP A 271 -1.20 28.93 13.17
C ASP A 271 -1.72 27.95 14.23
N ARG A 272 -1.00 26.85 14.49
CA ARG A 272 -1.33 25.86 15.53
C ARG A 272 -0.71 26.15 16.90
N HIS A 273 -0.32 27.41 17.15
CA HIS A 273 0.34 27.85 18.38
C HIS A 273 1.62 27.08 18.74
N MET A 274 2.30 26.52 17.73
CA MET A 274 3.68 26.02 17.87
C MET A 274 4.61 27.10 17.32
N PRO A 275 5.02 28.10 18.12
CA PRO A 275 5.86 29.19 17.64
C PRO A 275 7.22 28.66 17.17
N VAL A 276 7.36 28.52 15.85
CA VAL A 276 8.60 28.19 15.13
C VAL A 276 9.66 29.32 15.26
N ARG A 277 9.36 30.40 15.99
CA ARG A 277 10.13 31.65 16.05
C ARG A 277 11.54 31.54 16.65
N ARG A 278 12.01 30.35 17.04
CA ARG A 278 13.42 30.08 17.44
C ARG A 278 14.01 28.84 16.78
N ILE A 279 13.71 28.57 15.50
CA ILE A 279 14.55 27.67 14.69
C ILE A 279 15.72 28.47 14.10
N GLU A 280 16.54 29.06 14.96
CA GLU A 280 17.97 29.14 14.67
C GLU A 280 18.54 27.89 15.32
N MET A 281 18.57 26.78 14.58
CA MET A 281 19.39 25.67 15.02
C MET A 281 20.83 26.19 15.06
N PRO A 282 21.50 26.29 16.22
CA PRO A 282 22.94 26.54 16.23
C PRO A 282 23.54 25.43 15.37
N GLY A 283 24.15 25.82 14.24
CA GLY A 283 24.42 24.93 13.11
C GLY A 283 24.87 23.56 13.58
N VAL A 284 23.97 22.57 13.51
CA VAL A 284 24.27 21.22 13.99
C VAL A 284 25.37 20.68 13.07
N PRO A 285 26.60 20.45 13.60
CA PRO A 285 27.70 19.95 12.79
C PRO A 285 27.29 18.57 12.27
N GLY A 286 26.99 18.47 10.97
CA GLY A 286 26.54 17.23 10.33
C GLY A 286 25.47 17.41 9.26
N VAL A 287 24.56 18.40 9.38
CA VAL A 287 23.50 18.60 8.38
C VAL A 287 24.07 19.06 7.04
N LYS A 288 25.09 19.93 7.05
CA LYS A 288 25.81 20.37 5.84
C LYS A 288 26.56 19.24 5.12
N ALA A 289 26.87 18.13 5.79
CA ALA A 289 27.52 16.98 5.16
C ALA A 289 26.54 16.15 4.30
N LEU A 290 25.23 16.26 4.55
CA LEU A 290 24.18 15.55 3.82
C LEU A 290 23.69 16.32 2.59
N GLU A 291 23.82 17.65 2.56
CA GLU A 291 23.38 18.50 1.43
C GLU A 291 24.20 18.27 0.14
N GLY A 292 25.36 17.60 0.21
CA GLY A 292 26.24 17.36 -0.95
C GLY A 292 26.02 16.04 -1.69
N GLN A 293 25.15 15.13 -1.23
CA GLN A 293 24.97 13.81 -1.84
C GLN A 293 23.65 13.74 -2.61
N GLY A 294 23.67 14.18 -3.87
CA GLY A 294 22.51 14.25 -4.79
C GLY A 294 22.02 12.90 -5.35
N GLY A 295 22.01 11.83 -4.55
CA GLY A 295 21.41 10.54 -4.90
C GLY A 295 20.09 10.32 -4.17
N SER A 296 19.22 9.44 -4.70
CA SER A 296 18.04 8.93 -3.98
C SER A 296 18.40 8.65 -2.51
N LEU A 297 17.78 9.39 -1.58
CA LEU A 297 18.00 9.27 -0.14
C LEU A 297 17.49 7.90 0.30
N ALA A 298 18.34 6.89 0.14
CA ALA A 298 18.09 5.53 0.56
C ALA A 298 17.81 5.48 2.08
N ALA A 299 17.19 4.39 2.54
CA ALA A 299 16.91 4.10 3.94
C ALA A 299 18.09 4.36 4.92
N SER A 300 19.34 4.41 4.41
CA SER A 300 20.54 4.78 5.16
C SER A 300 20.55 6.25 5.62
N ALA A 301 20.11 7.20 4.79
CA ALA A 301 20.07 8.62 5.16
C ALA A 301 18.95 8.89 6.19
N TRP A 302 17.81 8.22 6.03
CA TRP A 302 16.73 8.25 7.02
C TRP A 302 17.15 7.65 8.35
N SER A 303 17.87 6.53 8.34
CA SER A 303 18.46 5.93 9.54
C SER A 303 19.46 6.88 10.23
N ALA A 304 20.29 7.59 9.46
CA ALA A 304 21.25 8.56 9.98
C ALA A 304 20.56 9.79 10.60
N ILE A 305 19.51 10.32 9.96
CA ILE A 305 18.70 11.42 10.49
C ILE A 305 17.93 10.98 11.74
N ALA A 306 17.32 9.80 11.72
CA ALA A 306 16.65 9.21 12.89
C ALA A 306 17.63 9.02 14.05
N THR A 307 18.83 8.51 13.79
CA THR A 307 19.91 8.36 14.79
C THR A 307 20.37 9.73 15.31
N LEU A 308 20.46 10.75 14.45
CA LEU A 308 20.84 12.10 14.86
C LEU A 308 19.78 12.71 15.78
N VAL A 309 18.50 12.66 15.37
CA VAL A 309 17.34 13.11 16.16
C VAL A 309 17.26 12.35 17.47
N GLU A 310 17.42 11.02 17.44
CA GLU A 310 17.43 10.18 18.62
C GLU A 310 18.62 10.52 19.53
N SER A 311 19.79 10.87 19.00
CA SER A 311 20.96 11.25 19.80
C SER A 311 20.83 12.62 20.46
N THR A 312 20.32 13.64 19.77
CA THR A 312 20.10 14.99 20.33
C THR A 312 18.92 15.01 21.29
N PHE A 313 17.82 14.34 20.94
CA PHE A 313 16.65 14.21 21.79
C PHE A 313 16.97 13.35 23.03
N SER A 314 17.63 12.19 22.86
CA SER A 314 18.02 11.32 23.99
C SER A 314 18.99 11.98 24.95
N ARG A 315 19.92 12.85 24.51
CA ARG A 315 20.79 13.58 25.45
C ARG A 315 19.99 14.50 26.36
N ARG A 316 18.99 15.22 25.83
CA ARG A 316 18.13 16.13 26.61
C ARG A 316 17.06 15.43 27.44
N VAL A 317 16.60 14.26 26.99
CA VAL A 317 15.61 13.43 27.72
C VAL A 317 16.28 12.61 28.84
N LYS A 318 17.50 12.10 28.61
CA LYS A 318 18.30 11.47 29.67
C LYS A 318 18.70 12.46 30.76
N ALA A 319 19.01 13.71 30.39
CA ALA A 319 19.27 14.78 31.36
C ALA A 319 18.06 15.10 32.25
N SER A 320 16.83 14.81 31.80
CA SER A 320 15.60 14.98 32.60
C SER A 320 15.11 13.69 33.27
N GLY A 321 15.92 12.62 33.27
CA GLY A 321 15.60 11.36 33.95
C GLY A 321 14.55 10.48 33.27
N ARG A 322 14.14 10.81 32.03
CA ARG A 322 13.18 10.01 31.24
C ARG A 322 13.92 9.01 30.34
N THR A 323 13.36 7.81 30.18
CA THR A 323 14.10 6.66 29.59
C THR A 323 13.73 6.32 28.14
N ARG A 324 12.69 6.93 27.53
CA ARG A 324 12.26 6.60 26.16
C ARG A 324 12.28 7.82 25.24
N CYS A 325 12.96 7.69 24.10
CA CYS A 325 12.92 8.64 22.99
C CYS A 325 11.73 8.30 22.07
N PRO A 326 10.93 9.28 21.61
CA PRO A 326 9.90 9.05 20.61
C PRO A 326 10.52 8.59 19.29
N ASN A 327 10.04 7.45 18.79
CA ASN A 327 10.30 7.05 17.42
C ASN A 327 9.42 7.89 16.49
N LEU A 328 9.99 8.97 15.93
CA LEU A 328 9.30 9.90 15.04
C LEU A 328 9.21 9.39 13.58
N GLN A 329 9.83 8.25 13.26
CA GLN A 329 9.85 7.70 11.90
C GLN A 329 8.44 7.53 11.29
N PRO A 330 7.41 7.06 12.03
CA PRO A 330 6.07 6.92 11.46
C PRO A 330 5.45 8.25 11.01
N ALA A 331 5.76 9.37 11.69
CA ALA A 331 5.29 10.69 11.26
C ALA A 331 6.06 11.21 10.03
N ILE A 332 7.36 10.93 9.99
CA ILE A 332 8.23 11.31 8.87
C ILE A 332 7.83 10.54 7.59
N SER A 333 7.62 9.23 7.69
CA SER A 333 7.27 8.39 6.53
C SER A 333 5.95 8.77 5.87
N LEU A 334 5.06 9.51 6.55
CA LEU A 334 3.84 10.05 5.92
C LEU A 334 4.14 11.04 4.78
N VAL A 335 5.36 11.59 4.70
CA VAL A 335 5.81 12.43 3.57
C VAL A 335 5.94 11.62 2.29
N GLU A 336 6.28 10.33 2.39
CA GLU A 336 6.47 9.44 1.23
C GLU A 336 5.15 9.26 0.47
N GLU A 337 4.03 9.24 1.20
CA GLU A 337 2.66 9.16 0.68
C GLU A 337 2.18 10.45 0.00
N MET A 338 2.82 11.60 0.24
CA MET A 338 2.41 12.88 -0.33
C MET A 338 2.91 13.01 -1.77
N THR A 339 2.11 13.62 -2.64
CA THR A 339 2.51 13.96 -4.02
C THR A 339 2.98 15.41 -4.17
N ARG A 340 2.54 16.30 -3.27
CA ARG A 340 2.88 17.73 -3.25
C ARG A 340 2.79 18.28 -1.82
N CYS A 341 3.23 19.52 -1.61
CA CYS A 341 3.05 20.20 -0.34
C CYS A 341 1.61 20.71 -0.20
N GLU A 342 0.76 19.96 0.48
CA GLU A 342 -0.62 20.34 0.79
C GLU A 342 -0.89 20.43 2.29
N GLU A 343 -1.78 21.34 2.68
CA GLU A 343 -2.09 21.62 4.08
C GLU A 343 -2.61 20.37 4.82
N ALA A 344 -3.42 19.54 4.15
CA ALA A 344 -3.95 18.29 4.70
C ALA A 344 -2.85 17.28 5.05
N GLY A 345 -1.90 17.04 4.14
CA GLY A 345 -0.78 16.13 4.37
C GLY A 345 0.12 16.61 5.51
N VAL A 346 0.40 17.91 5.56
CA VAL A 346 1.11 18.56 6.67
C VAL A 346 0.35 18.39 7.99
N ALA A 347 -0.98 18.54 7.98
CA ALA A 347 -1.82 18.33 9.15
C ALA A 347 -1.70 16.90 9.70
N ARG A 348 -1.68 15.88 8.83
CA ARG A 348 -1.49 14.48 9.25
C ARG A 348 -0.13 14.27 9.90
N ILE A 349 0.94 14.80 9.30
CA ILE A 349 2.29 14.70 9.85
C ILE A 349 2.35 15.35 11.23
N PHE A 350 1.77 16.55 11.37
CA PHE A 350 1.67 17.26 12.64
C PHE A 350 0.90 16.45 13.69
N GLN A 351 -0.28 15.96 13.35
CA GLN A 351 -1.12 15.14 14.25
C GLN A 351 -0.40 13.85 14.66
N LYS A 352 0.25 13.17 13.72
CA LYS A 352 0.99 11.95 14.02
C LYS A 352 2.17 12.20 14.95
N THR A 353 2.83 13.34 14.78
CA THR A 353 3.89 13.79 15.67
C THR A 353 3.34 14.02 17.09
N GLU A 354 2.20 14.69 17.22
CA GLU A 354 1.51 14.86 18.51
C GLU A 354 1.11 13.52 19.14
N GLU A 355 0.54 12.59 18.38
CA GLU A 355 0.18 11.25 18.87
C GLU A 355 1.39 10.49 19.42
N ILE A 356 2.53 10.53 18.73
CA ILE A 356 3.76 9.85 19.16
C ILE A 356 4.32 10.50 20.43
N VAL A 357 4.36 11.83 20.47
CA VAL A 357 4.99 12.59 21.55
C VAL A 357 4.13 12.58 22.81
N VAL A 358 2.84 12.92 22.67
CA VAL A 358 1.88 13.01 23.78
C VAL A 358 1.34 11.64 24.15
N GLY A 359 0.83 10.87 23.18
CA GLY A 359 0.23 9.56 23.43
C GLY A 359 1.26 8.46 23.68
N GLY A 360 2.26 8.34 22.80
CA GLY A 360 3.25 7.27 22.87
C GLY A 360 4.31 7.46 23.95
N CYS A 361 4.78 8.69 24.14
CA CYS A 361 5.88 9.01 25.06
C CYS A 361 5.47 9.78 26.31
N LYS A 362 4.20 10.17 26.44
CA LYS A 362 3.66 10.94 27.57
C LYS A 362 4.41 12.25 27.82
N ILE A 363 4.88 12.90 26.75
CA ILE A 363 5.62 14.15 26.82
C ILE A 363 4.63 15.32 26.73
N ASN A 364 4.12 15.75 27.89
CA ASN A 364 3.20 16.91 27.97
C ASN A 364 3.91 18.27 27.97
N ASP A 365 5.23 18.28 28.22
CA ASP A 365 6.03 19.50 28.24
C ASP A 365 6.08 20.15 26.85
N LEU A 366 5.68 21.43 26.80
CA LEU A 366 5.56 22.20 25.57
C LEU A 366 6.89 22.34 24.83
N HIS A 367 8.01 22.50 25.54
CA HIS A 367 9.32 22.68 24.94
C HIS A 367 9.79 21.38 24.24
N TYR A 368 9.58 20.22 24.86
CA TYR A 368 9.90 18.95 24.21
C TYR A 368 8.98 18.64 23.01
N ARG A 369 7.70 18.99 23.09
CA ARG A 369 6.77 18.89 21.95
C ARG A 369 7.23 19.76 20.79
N GLN A 370 7.53 21.03 21.05
CA GLN A 370 8.09 21.94 20.05
C GLN A 370 9.37 21.38 19.44
N HIS A 371 10.26 20.80 20.24
CA HIS A 371 11.50 20.21 19.74
C HIS A 371 11.27 19.02 18.80
N ALA A 372 10.36 18.10 19.16
CA ALA A 372 10.00 16.97 18.30
C ALA A 372 9.40 17.44 16.96
N HIS A 373 8.51 18.44 17.00
CA HIS A 373 7.97 19.09 15.81
C HIS A 373 9.03 19.78 14.96
N CYS A 374 10.01 20.45 15.57
CA CYS A 374 11.14 21.03 14.85
C CYS A 374 11.99 19.96 14.14
N CYS A 375 12.19 18.81 14.79
CA CYS A 375 12.88 17.67 14.18
C CYS A 375 12.11 17.17 12.96
N VAL A 376 10.82 16.87 13.11
CA VAL A 376 9.98 16.41 11.99
C VAL A 376 9.96 17.44 10.86
N PHE A 377 9.75 18.73 11.17
CA PHE A 377 9.79 19.82 10.19
C PHE A 377 11.10 19.83 9.38
N THR A 378 12.24 19.71 10.05
CA THR A 378 13.56 19.75 9.40
C THR A 378 13.77 18.55 8.49
N CYS A 379 13.26 17.37 8.90
CA CYS A 379 13.35 16.14 8.12
C CYS A 379 12.46 16.16 6.87
N ILE A 380 11.22 16.64 6.99
CA ILE A 380 10.25 16.59 5.87
C ILE A 380 10.43 17.72 4.87
N LEU A 381 11.01 18.86 5.26
CA LEU A 381 11.08 20.05 4.40
C LEU A 381 11.83 19.80 3.07
N PRO A 382 13.02 19.16 3.04
CA PRO A 382 13.70 18.88 1.77
C PRO A 382 12.87 17.96 0.86
N GLU A 383 12.24 16.94 1.42
CA GLU A 383 11.44 15.97 0.66
C GLU A 383 10.15 16.61 0.12
N LEU A 384 9.49 17.46 0.92
CA LEU A 384 8.33 18.24 0.45
C LEU A 384 8.71 19.24 -0.64
N LYS A 385 9.88 19.88 -0.54
CA LYS A 385 10.39 20.75 -1.61
C LYS A 385 10.60 19.98 -2.91
N LYS A 386 11.21 18.80 -2.81
CA LYS A 386 11.44 17.91 -3.95
C LYS A 386 10.11 17.49 -4.59
N LYS A 387 9.18 16.94 -3.80
CA LYS A 387 7.84 16.53 -4.27
C LYS A 387 7.04 17.69 -4.86
N GLN A 388 7.11 18.88 -4.25
CA GLN A 388 6.48 20.07 -4.81
C GLN A 388 7.11 20.46 -6.16
N ALA A 389 8.43 20.41 -6.29
CA ALA A 389 9.11 20.70 -7.55
C ALA A 389 8.77 19.67 -8.64
N GLU A 390 8.71 18.38 -8.30
CA GLU A 390 8.27 17.31 -9.22
C GLU A 390 6.80 17.51 -9.66
N TYR A 391 5.94 17.89 -8.71
CA TYR A 391 4.56 18.24 -9.00
C TYR A 391 4.48 19.44 -9.95
N GLU A 392 5.17 20.55 -9.66
CA GLU A 392 5.20 21.74 -10.53
C GLU A 392 5.82 21.44 -11.91
N ALA A 393 6.85 20.59 -11.96
CA ALA A 393 7.50 20.17 -13.21
C ALA A 393 6.60 19.33 -14.12
N THR A 394 5.51 18.77 -13.60
CA THR A 394 4.56 17.96 -14.38
C THR A 394 3.20 18.64 -14.56
N ARG A 395 2.86 19.56 -13.65
CA ARG A 395 1.52 20.15 -13.54
C ARG A 395 1.49 21.66 -13.69
N SER A 396 2.60 22.35 -13.90
CA SER A 396 2.55 23.77 -14.30
C SER A 396 2.11 23.92 -15.76
N LEU A 397 1.52 25.07 -16.09
CA LEU A 397 1.14 25.40 -17.45
C LEU A 397 2.37 25.48 -18.36
N SER A 398 3.49 26.02 -17.84
CA SER A 398 4.78 26.06 -18.55
C SER A 398 5.33 24.66 -18.83
N ALA A 399 5.31 23.75 -17.85
CA ALA A 399 5.71 22.36 -18.05
C ALA A 399 4.81 21.64 -19.08
N ASN A 400 3.49 21.83 -19.00
CA ASN A 400 2.54 21.23 -19.93
C ASN A 400 2.77 21.75 -21.37
N MET A 401 3.02 23.04 -21.53
CA MET A 401 3.45 23.61 -22.81
C MET A 401 4.72 22.92 -23.30
N ARG A 402 5.78 22.85 -22.48
CA ARG A 402 7.07 22.20 -22.84
C ARG A 402 6.89 20.74 -23.26
N SER A 403 6.08 19.97 -22.53
CA SER A 403 5.84 18.56 -22.87
C SER A 403 5.11 18.38 -24.20
N LYS A 404 4.30 19.36 -24.62
CA LYS A 404 3.55 19.34 -25.88
C LYS A 404 4.22 20.11 -27.02
N ARG A 405 5.47 20.55 -26.85
CA ARG A 405 6.18 21.39 -27.82
C ARG A 405 6.19 20.78 -29.23
N ALA A 406 6.63 19.54 -29.38
CA ALA A 406 6.72 18.87 -30.69
C ALA A 406 5.36 18.71 -31.38
N GLN A 407 4.31 18.43 -30.59
CA GLN A 407 2.92 18.39 -31.07
C GLN A 407 2.48 19.76 -31.59
N LEU A 408 2.70 20.81 -30.80
CA LEU A 408 2.29 22.18 -31.15
C LEU A 408 3.05 22.70 -32.37
N GLU A 409 4.34 22.37 -32.47
CA GLU A 409 5.18 22.68 -33.62
C GLU A 409 4.66 22.03 -34.90
N THR A 410 4.34 20.74 -34.83
CA THR A 410 3.75 19.98 -35.94
C THR A 410 2.41 20.58 -36.36
N GLN A 411 1.52 20.89 -35.41
CA GLN A 411 0.24 21.54 -35.67
C GLN A 411 0.41 22.90 -36.35
N PHE A 412 1.38 23.69 -35.90
CA PHE A 412 1.70 24.99 -36.49
C PHE A 412 2.21 24.86 -37.93
N ILE A 413 3.21 24.00 -38.17
CA ILE A 413 3.77 23.74 -39.49
C ILE A 413 2.68 23.30 -40.47
N HIS A 414 1.79 22.40 -40.03
CA HIS A 414 0.67 21.92 -40.87
C HIS A 414 -0.33 23.02 -41.21
N LYS A 415 -0.67 23.87 -40.23
CA LYS A 415 -1.57 25.01 -40.44
C LYS A 415 -1.00 26.01 -41.46
N ILE A 416 0.30 26.26 -41.38
CA ILE A 416 1.00 27.26 -42.18
C ILE A 416 1.31 26.78 -43.60
N LEU A 417 1.82 25.56 -43.75
CA LEU A 417 2.18 25.00 -45.05
C LEU A 417 0.96 24.65 -45.91
N ARG A 418 -0.27 24.80 -45.39
CA ARG A 418 -1.52 24.41 -46.07
C ARG A 418 -1.40 23.04 -46.72
N LEU A 419 -0.78 22.10 -46.01
CA LEU A 419 -0.73 20.72 -46.46
C LEU A 419 -2.18 20.31 -46.82
N SER A 420 -2.35 19.59 -47.93
CA SER A 420 -3.67 19.18 -48.43
C SER A 420 -4.52 18.61 -47.30
N GLY A 421 -5.86 18.73 -47.38
CA GLY A 421 -6.76 18.25 -46.33
C GLY A 421 -6.43 16.81 -45.87
N SER A 422 -5.97 15.96 -46.78
CA SER A 422 -5.50 14.60 -46.51
C SER A 422 -4.27 14.52 -45.60
N ALA A 423 -3.25 15.37 -45.78
CA ALA A 423 -2.04 15.36 -44.94
C ALA A 423 -2.31 15.90 -43.52
N ALA A 424 -3.16 16.92 -43.40
CA ALA A 424 -3.59 17.43 -42.10
C ALA A 424 -4.43 16.40 -41.33
N ALA A 425 -5.37 15.73 -42.02
CA ALA A 425 -6.15 14.63 -41.46
C ALA A 425 -5.25 13.45 -41.04
N ALA A 426 -4.24 13.10 -41.85
CA ALA A 426 -3.31 12.02 -41.55
C ALA A 426 -2.51 12.31 -40.28
N SER A 427 -1.98 13.52 -40.15
CA SER A 427 -1.24 13.90 -38.95
C SER A 427 -2.11 13.91 -37.70
N LEU A 428 -3.31 14.49 -37.76
CA LEU A 428 -4.21 14.52 -36.60
C LEU A 428 -4.55 13.09 -36.17
N PHE A 429 -4.86 12.23 -37.15
CA PHE A 429 -5.24 10.85 -36.88
C PHE A 429 -4.05 10.02 -36.34
N GLY A 430 -2.88 10.11 -36.98
CA GLY A 430 -1.65 9.45 -36.53
C GLY A 430 -1.26 9.89 -35.12
N GLN A 431 -1.34 11.19 -34.82
CA GLN A 431 -1.10 11.72 -33.48
C GLN A 431 -2.09 11.16 -32.45
N SER A 432 -3.38 11.15 -32.78
CA SER A 432 -4.43 10.68 -31.86
C SER A 432 -4.24 9.20 -31.51
N LEU A 433 -3.88 8.38 -32.50
CA LEU A 433 -3.53 6.97 -32.27
C LEU A 433 -2.24 6.81 -31.47
N ARG A 434 -1.22 7.63 -31.73
CA ARG A 434 0.05 7.60 -30.98
C ARG A 434 -0.17 7.95 -29.52
N GLU A 435 -0.88 9.04 -29.23
CA GLU A 435 -1.20 9.44 -27.86
C GLU A 435 -2.04 8.37 -27.16
N ALA A 436 -3.01 7.78 -27.87
CA ALA A 436 -3.79 6.67 -27.32
C ALA A 436 -2.92 5.44 -27.03
N LEU A 437 -1.93 5.15 -27.87
CA LEU A 437 -0.97 4.07 -27.64
C LEU A 437 -0.09 4.36 -26.44
N GLU A 438 0.56 5.52 -26.40
CA GLU A 438 1.44 5.95 -25.30
C GLU A 438 0.72 5.93 -23.96
N ASN A 439 -0.48 6.51 -23.89
CA ASN A 439 -1.30 6.54 -22.67
C ASN A 439 -1.79 5.16 -22.21
N ASN A 440 -1.77 4.16 -23.10
CA ASN A 440 -2.23 2.80 -22.79
C ASN A 440 -1.13 1.74 -22.96
N MET A 441 0.13 2.15 -23.13
CA MET A 441 1.22 1.24 -23.48
C MET A 441 1.44 0.23 -22.36
N GLU A 442 1.36 0.65 -21.10
CA GLU A 442 1.42 -0.26 -19.94
C GLU A 442 0.35 -1.36 -20.04
N THR A 443 -0.89 -1.01 -20.40
CA THR A 443 -1.97 -2.00 -20.54
C THR A 443 -1.72 -2.95 -21.72
N VAL A 444 -1.21 -2.42 -22.84
CA VAL A 444 -0.83 -3.22 -24.01
C VAL A 444 0.27 -4.21 -23.66
N ILE A 445 1.31 -3.79 -22.94
CA ILE A 445 2.39 -4.65 -22.45
C ILE A 445 1.84 -5.70 -21.49
N VAL A 446 1.03 -5.30 -20.51
CA VAL A 446 0.40 -6.22 -19.56
C VAL A 446 -0.41 -7.30 -20.28
N ASP A 447 -1.23 -6.94 -21.27
CA ASP A 447 -2.05 -7.89 -22.02
C ASP A 447 -1.22 -8.77 -22.98
N HIS A 448 -0.11 -8.26 -23.49
CA HIS A 448 0.87 -9.05 -24.23
C HIS A 448 1.54 -10.09 -23.30
N THR A 449 2.12 -9.65 -22.19
CA THR A 449 2.79 -10.52 -21.21
C THR A 449 1.84 -11.58 -20.66
N LYS A 450 0.59 -11.23 -20.32
CA LYS A 450 -0.45 -12.19 -19.90
C LYS A 450 -0.64 -13.32 -20.91
N ARG A 451 -0.68 -13.01 -22.21
CA ARG A 451 -0.81 -14.02 -23.27
C ARG A 451 0.45 -14.88 -23.39
N ALA A 452 1.63 -14.27 -23.27
CA ALA A 452 2.91 -14.98 -23.34
C ALA A 452 3.11 -15.98 -22.18
N ILE A 453 2.55 -15.68 -21.00
CA ILE A 453 2.66 -16.55 -19.82
C ILE A 453 1.46 -17.48 -19.60
N ALA A 454 0.33 -17.26 -20.28
CA ALA A 454 -0.91 -18.02 -20.05
C ALA A 454 -0.73 -19.54 -20.17
N GLU A 455 0.17 -19.97 -21.04
CA GLU A 455 0.45 -21.39 -21.32
C GLU A 455 1.56 -21.98 -20.44
N ARG A 456 2.20 -21.17 -19.58
CA ARG A 456 3.33 -21.63 -18.76
C ARG A 456 2.87 -22.61 -17.68
N PRO A 457 3.63 -23.69 -17.40
CA PRO A 457 3.26 -24.67 -16.37
C PRO A 457 2.99 -24.02 -15.01
N TRP A 458 3.85 -23.10 -14.57
CA TRP A 458 3.72 -22.39 -13.30
C TRP A 458 2.54 -21.40 -13.25
N MET A 459 1.91 -21.06 -14.37
CA MET A 459 0.63 -20.33 -14.38
C MET A 459 -0.57 -21.27 -14.26
N LYS A 460 -0.49 -22.45 -14.87
CA LYS A 460 -1.60 -23.41 -14.95
C LYS A 460 -1.68 -24.39 -13.79
N CYS A 461 -0.52 -24.69 -13.20
CA CYS A 461 -0.35 -25.76 -12.24
C CYS A 461 0.27 -25.23 -10.95
N ARG A 462 -0.44 -25.45 -9.84
CA ARG A 462 0.01 -25.05 -8.50
C ARG A 462 1.32 -25.73 -8.10
N GLU A 463 1.49 -27.01 -8.48
CA GLU A 463 2.69 -27.77 -8.17
C GLU A 463 3.90 -27.16 -8.88
N ALA A 464 3.74 -26.74 -10.14
CA ALA A 464 4.77 -26.05 -10.89
C ALA A 464 5.14 -24.69 -10.27
N ALA A 465 4.15 -23.89 -9.83
CA ALA A 465 4.43 -22.62 -9.16
C ALA A 465 5.14 -22.79 -7.80
N LEU A 466 4.75 -23.80 -7.02
CA LEU A 466 5.45 -24.15 -5.78
C LEU A 466 6.85 -24.69 -6.05
N ALA A 467 7.03 -25.47 -7.13
CA ALA A 467 8.34 -25.96 -7.55
C ALA A 467 9.30 -24.82 -7.88
N GLN A 468 8.82 -23.71 -8.47
CA GLN A 468 9.64 -22.51 -8.70
C GLN A 468 10.12 -21.87 -7.39
N LEU A 469 9.24 -21.77 -6.39
CA LEU A 469 9.64 -21.33 -5.04
C LEU A 469 10.66 -22.29 -4.41
N ASP A 470 10.45 -23.59 -4.61
CA ASP A 470 11.32 -24.64 -4.10
C ASP A 470 12.71 -24.60 -4.74
N LEU A 471 12.83 -24.30 -6.04
CA LEU A 471 14.11 -24.09 -6.73
C LEU A 471 14.88 -22.92 -6.12
N ALA A 472 14.22 -21.77 -5.92
CA ALA A 472 14.85 -20.61 -5.29
C ALA A 472 15.32 -20.90 -3.85
N VAL A 473 14.56 -21.73 -3.11
CA VAL A 473 14.96 -22.19 -1.78
C VAL A 473 16.15 -23.15 -1.85
N LEU A 474 16.18 -24.08 -2.80
CA LEU A 474 17.30 -25.01 -3.00
C LEU A 474 18.58 -24.26 -3.39
N ASP A 475 18.50 -23.21 -4.19
CA ASP A 475 19.64 -22.33 -4.50
C ASP A 475 20.24 -21.69 -3.25
N LEU A 476 19.38 -21.19 -2.34
CA LEU A 476 19.82 -20.63 -1.06
C LEU A 476 20.48 -21.69 -0.17
N LEU A 477 19.94 -22.91 -0.14
CA LEU A 477 20.50 -24.01 0.64
C LEU A 477 21.86 -24.44 0.08
N GLN A 478 21.98 -24.58 -1.24
CA GLN A 478 23.23 -24.92 -1.93
C GLN A 478 24.31 -23.85 -1.70
N ALA A 479 23.92 -22.57 -1.64
CA ALA A 479 24.80 -21.47 -1.29
C ALA A 479 25.11 -21.35 0.23
N GLY A 480 24.63 -22.27 1.07
CA GLY A 480 24.83 -22.24 2.52
C GLY A 480 24.02 -21.17 3.26
N LYS A 481 23.09 -20.48 2.59
CA LYS A 481 22.28 -19.37 3.13
C LYS A 481 21.02 -19.87 3.86
N LYS A 482 21.19 -20.82 4.78
CA LYS A 482 20.09 -21.51 5.51
C LYS A 482 19.08 -20.55 6.15
N SER A 483 19.55 -19.49 6.83
CA SER A 483 18.64 -18.53 7.47
C SER A 483 17.75 -17.79 6.46
N GLN A 484 18.24 -17.52 5.25
CA GLN A 484 17.45 -16.90 4.20
C GLN A 484 16.43 -17.89 3.63
N ALA A 485 16.82 -19.15 3.41
CA ALA A 485 15.91 -20.22 2.99
C ALA A 485 14.75 -20.39 3.98
N CYS A 486 15.03 -20.44 5.29
CA CYS A 486 14.01 -20.52 6.34
C CYS A 486 13.07 -19.31 6.37
N LYS A 487 13.59 -18.10 6.12
CA LYS A 487 12.77 -16.89 6.03
C LYS A 487 11.89 -16.91 4.79
N MET A 488 12.44 -17.29 3.64
CA MET A 488 11.73 -17.33 2.36
C MET A 488 10.50 -18.26 2.42
N VAL A 489 10.62 -19.45 3.01
CA VAL A 489 9.46 -20.36 3.12
C VAL A 489 8.38 -19.88 4.08
N ASN A 490 8.74 -18.98 5.01
CA ASN A 490 7.82 -18.38 5.97
C ASN A 490 7.26 -17.02 5.55
N ASP A 491 7.86 -16.38 4.55
CA ASP A 491 7.42 -15.09 4.03
C ASP A 491 6.19 -15.27 3.14
N ASN A 492 5.10 -14.57 3.47
CA ASN A 492 3.87 -14.60 2.70
C ASN A 492 4.01 -14.01 1.29
N LYS A 493 5.06 -13.22 1.04
CA LYS A 493 5.36 -12.61 -0.25
C LYS A 493 6.35 -13.40 -1.10
N ALA A 494 7.01 -14.43 -0.56
CA ALA A 494 8.08 -15.12 -1.28
C ALA A 494 7.65 -15.70 -2.63
N LEU A 495 6.52 -16.40 -2.68
CA LEU A 495 5.99 -16.90 -3.95
C LEU A 495 5.70 -15.75 -4.92
N ARG A 496 5.06 -14.67 -4.46
CA ARG A 496 4.78 -13.50 -5.29
C ARG A 496 6.06 -12.93 -5.88
N MET A 497 7.14 -12.83 -5.09
CA MET A 497 8.44 -12.35 -5.56
C MET A 497 9.04 -13.28 -6.63
N VAL A 498 9.00 -14.60 -6.42
CA VAL A 498 9.47 -15.57 -7.42
C VAL A 498 8.67 -15.45 -8.71
N MET A 499 7.35 -15.35 -8.61
CA MET A 499 6.46 -15.18 -9.77
C MET A 499 6.71 -13.85 -10.48
N CYS A 500 7.01 -12.77 -9.77
CA CYS A 500 7.39 -11.49 -10.39
C CYS A 500 8.70 -11.62 -11.18
N GLY A 501 9.71 -12.31 -10.64
CA GLY A 501 10.95 -12.60 -11.37
C GLY A 501 10.71 -13.42 -12.64
N LEU A 502 9.84 -14.45 -12.57
CA LEU A 502 9.46 -15.23 -13.76
C LEU A 502 8.68 -14.40 -14.78
N ILE A 503 7.82 -13.48 -14.33
CA ILE A 503 7.05 -12.58 -15.21
C ILE A 503 7.97 -11.60 -15.91
N GLU A 504 8.98 -11.08 -15.24
CA GLU A 504 9.95 -10.11 -15.77
C GLU A 504 10.61 -10.61 -17.06
N GLU A 505 10.92 -11.91 -17.14
CA GLU A 505 11.47 -12.56 -18.34
C GLU A 505 10.54 -12.50 -19.58
N PHE A 506 9.25 -12.21 -19.39
CA PHE A 506 8.23 -12.11 -20.45
C PHE A 506 7.71 -10.68 -20.66
N ILE A 507 8.29 -9.69 -19.99
CA ILE A 507 7.99 -8.29 -20.25
C ILE A 507 8.86 -7.86 -21.44
N SER A 508 8.23 -7.79 -22.62
CA SER A 508 8.87 -7.30 -23.85
C SER A 508 8.10 -6.10 -24.39
N PRO A 509 8.47 -4.87 -23.99
CA PRO A 509 7.83 -3.65 -24.51
C PRO A 509 7.93 -3.54 -26.03
N GLU A 510 9.05 -3.97 -26.61
CA GLU A 510 9.30 -3.96 -28.05
C GLU A 510 8.37 -4.92 -28.80
N GLU A 511 8.25 -6.18 -28.36
CA GLU A 511 7.34 -7.14 -29.00
C GLU A 511 5.87 -6.73 -28.85
N ALA A 512 5.49 -6.20 -27.67
CA ALA A 512 4.17 -5.65 -27.45
C ALA A 512 3.88 -4.48 -28.39
N LEU A 513 4.86 -3.59 -28.59
CA LEU A 513 4.76 -2.46 -29.53
C LEU A 513 4.64 -2.95 -30.98
N VAL A 514 5.47 -3.90 -31.40
CA VAL A 514 5.41 -4.49 -32.75
C VAL A 514 4.04 -5.11 -32.99
N GLN A 515 3.48 -5.84 -32.03
CA GLN A 515 2.16 -6.44 -32.15
C GLN A 515 1.04 -5.39 -32.20
N ALA A 516 1.13 -4.33 -31.38
CA ALA A 516 0.17 -3.23 -31.39
C ALA A 516 0.20 -2.50 -32.74
N LYS A 517 1.39 -2.16 -33.25
CA LYS A 517 1.58 -1.57 -34.58
C LYS A 517 0.99 -2.43 -35.68
N ALA A 518 1.27 -3.73 -35.68
CA ALA A 518 0.74 -4.65 -36.68
C ALA A 518 -0.80 -4.70 -36.65
N THR A 519 -1.39 -4.68 -35.45
CA THR A 519 -2.85 -4.63 -35.28
C THR A 519 -3.44 -3.33 -35.84
N ILE A 520 -2.81 -2.19 -35.55
CA ILE A 520 -3.22 -0.87 -36.05
C ILE A 520 -3.07 -0.80 -37.58
N MET A 521 -1.95 -1.25 -38.13
CA MET A 521 -1.71 -1.26 -39.58
C MET A 521 -2.73 -2.14 -40.30
N ASN A 522 -3.02 -3.33 -39.79
CA ASN A 522 -4.06 -4.20 -40.36
C ASN A 522 -5.45 -3.54 -40.31
N ALA A 523 -5.75 -2.81 -39.23
CA ALA A 523 -7.00 -2.06 -39.11
C ALA A 523 -7.08 -0.88 -40.11
N LEU A 524 -5.97 -0.17 -40.31
CA LEU A 524 -5.87 0.91 -41.30
C LEU A 524 -6.00 0.39 -42.73
N ASP A 525 -5.41 -0.77 -43.04
CA ASP A 525 -5.55 -1.41 -44.35
C ASP A 525 -6.99 -1.91 -44.59
N ALA A 526 -7.66 -2.45 -43.57
CA ALA A 526 -9.07 -2.81 -43.65
C ALA A 526 -9.95 -1.58 -43.91
N ALA A 527 -9.76 -0.50 -43.14
CA ALA A 527 -10.48 0.76 -43.31
C ALA A 527 -10.22 1.38 -44.69
N LYS A 528 -8.97 1.33 -45.19
CA LYS A 528 -8.61 1.77 -46.54
C LYS A 528 -9.36 0.99 -47.62
N ASN A 529 -9.47 -0.33 -47.49
CA ASN A 529 -10.20 -1.15 -48.45
C ASN A 529 -11.70 -0.87 -48.42
N GLU A 530 -12.26 -0.60 -47.22
CA GLU A 530 -13.66 -0.23 -47.04
C GLU A 530 -13.96 1.15 -47.65
N MET A 531 -13.07 2.14 -47.48
CA MET A 531 -13.16 3.46 -48.15
C MET A 531 -13.05 3.38 -49.67
N ARG A 532 -12.43 2.32 -50.22
CA ARG A 532 -12.31 2.07 -51.66
C ARG A 532 -13.44 1.19 -52.22
N GLY A 533 -14.32 0.69 -51.36
CA GLY A 533 -15.39 -0.22 -51.73
C GLY A 533 -16.28 0.38 -52.83
N THR A 534 -16.56 -0.42 -53.86
CA THR A 534 -17.28 0.00 -55.07
C THR A 534 -18.80 -0.07 -54.93
N ASP A 535 -19.34 -0.11 -53.71
CA ASP A 535 -20.79 -0.11 -53.52
C ASP A 535 -21.32 1.28 -53.89
N SER A 536 -21.75 1.42 -55.16
CA SER A 536 -22.17 2.66 -55.79
C SER A 536 -23.41 3.28 -55.14
N SER A 537 -24.01 2.59 -54.16
CA SER A 537 -25.14 3.05 -53.37
C SER A 537 -24.75 3.93 -52.17
N GLN A 538 -23.49 3.91 -51.72
CA GLN A 538 -23.04 4.66 -50.54
C GLN A 538 -22.36 5.99 -50.91
N THR A 539 -22.65 7.02 -50.13
CA THR A 539 -21.92 8.30 -50.19
C THR A 539 -20.53 8.17 -49.56
N LEU A 540 -19.56 8.99 -49.99
CA LEU A 540 -18.21 9.01 -49.39
C LEU A 540 -18.25 9.19 -47.87
N ALA A 541 -19.16 10.03 -47.36
CA ALA A 541 -19.35 10.23 -45.93
C ALA A 541 -19.76 8.96 -45.19
N GLN A 542 -20.64 8.13 -45.78
CA GLN A 542 -21.06 6.84 -45.22
C GLN A 542 -19.92 5.81 -45.26
N GLN A 543 -19.13 5.80 -46.34
CA GLN A 543 -17.95 4.93 -46.46
C GLN A 543 -16.89 5.29 -45.41
N VAL A 544 -16.65 6.58 -45.18
CA VAL A 544 -15.73 7.07 -44.13
C VAL A 544 -16.23 6.66 -42.75
N GLU A 545 -17.52 6.85 -42.44
CA GLU A 545 -18.08 6.49 -41.13
C GLU A 545 -18.03 4.99 -40.87
N ALA A 546 -18.33 4.16 -41.88
CA ALA A 546 -18.20 2.71 -41.79
C ALA A 546 -16.74 2.28 -41.54
N ALA A 547 -15.80 2.85 -42.30
CA ALA A 547 -14.38 2.56 -42.17
C ALA A 547 -13.82 2.98 -40.80
N VAL A 548 -14.19 4.15 -40.28
CA VAL A 548 -13.76 4.59 -38.94
C VAL A 548 -14.34 3.71 -37.84
N LYS A 549 -15.60 3.28 -37.97
CA LYS A 549 -16.23 2.37 -37.01
C LYS A 549 -15.59 0.97 -37.02
N SER A 550 -15.24 0.48 -38.20
CA SER A 550 -14.50 -0.77 -38.40
C SER A 550 -13.12 -0.70 -37.74
N LEU A 551 -12.40 0.40 -38.00
CA LEU A 551 -11.10 0.72 -37.40
C LEU A 551 -11.16 0.84 -35.88
N GLU A 552 -12.15 1.56 -35.32
CA GLU A 552 -12.41 1.63 -33.88
C GLU A 552 -12.58 0.21 -33.29
N HIS A 553 -13.31 -0.67 -33.99
CA HIS A 553 -13.52 -2.04 -33.54
C HIS A 553 -12.29 -2.95 -33.69
N MET A 554 -11.32 -2.61 -34.53
CA MET A 554 -10.12 -3.41 -34.75
C MET A 554 -8.92 -2.95 -33.91
N VAL A 555 -8.84 -1.67 -33.56
CA VAL A 555 -7.80 -1.13 -32.67
C VAL A 555 -7.91 -1.79 -31.27
N PRO A 556 -6.78 -2.05 -30.56
CA PRO A 556 -6.81 -2.65 -29.24
C PRO A 556 -7.74 -1.91 -28.26
N ASN A 557 -8.55 -2.66 -27.49
CA ASN A 557 -9.52 -2.10 -26.53
C ASN A 557 -8.97 -1.00 -25.62
N PRO A 558 -7.73 -1.08 -25.07
CA PRO A 558 -7.18 -0.01 -24.25
C PRO A 558 -7.08 1.32 -25.01
N MET A 559 -6.70 1.28 -26.29
CA MET A 559 -6.50 2.46 -27.11
C MET A 559 -7.80 3.12 -27.58
N ARG A 560 -8.88 2.34 -27.78
CA ARG A 560 -10.16 2.86 -28.32
C ARG A 560 -10.70 4.07 -27.57
N ARG A 561 -10.53 4.09 -26.25
CA ARG A 561 -11.04 5.15 -25.37
C ARG A 561 -10.18 6.42 -25.38
N GLY A 562 -8.98 6.37 -25.95
CA GLY A 562 -8.05 7.50 -26.02
C GLY A 562 -8.15 8.30 -27.32
N VAL A 563 -8.95 7.86 -28.28
CA VAL A 563 -9.02 8.43 -29.63
C VAL A 563 -10.36 9.16 -29.81
N ASP A 564 -10.32 10.40 -30.30
CA ASP A 564 -11.52 11.14 -30.69
C ASP A 564 -11.96 10.72 -32.11
N TRP A 565 -12.66 9.59 -32.17
CA TRP A 565 -13.15 9.01 -33.42
C TRP A 565 -14.11 9.94 -34.17
N ALA A 566 -14.86 10.79 -33.45
CA ALA A 566 -15.77 11.75 -34.06
C ALA A 566 -15.00 12.85 -34.79
N ALA A 567 -13.98 13.45 -34.15
CA ALA A 567 -13.14 14.46 -34.78
C ALA A 567 -12.37 13.91 -35.99
N ILE A 568 -11.86 12.67 -35.89
CA ILE A 568 -11.21 11.99 -37.02
C ILE A 568 -12.20 11.77 -38.17
N THR A 569 -13.41 11.31 -37.87
CA THR A 569 -14.46 11.08 -38.88
C THR A 569 -14.80 12.36 -39.62
N GLU A 570 -15.04 13.47 -38.91
CA GLU A 570 -15.34 14.75 -39.54
C GLU A 570 -14.17 15.26 -40.37
N LYS A 571 -12.93 15.14 -39.89
CA LYS A 571 -11.76 15.54 -40.67
C LYS A 571 -11.54 14.70 -41.91
N LEU A 572 -11.79 13.39 -41.86
CA LEU A 572 -11.72 12.52 -43.03
C LEU A 572 -12.78 12.88 -44.09
N LYS A 573 -14.00 13.28 -43.67
CA LYS A 573 -15.06 13.74 -44.59
C LYS A 573 -14.69 15.01 -45.35
N GLU A 574 -13.82 15.85 -44.78
CA GLU A 574 -13.30 17.07 -45.44
C GLU A 574 -12.19 16.78 -46.46
N THR A 575 -11.71 15.52 -46.58
CA THR A 575 -10.61 15.16 -47.49
C THR A 575 -11.10 14.63 -48.83
N ASP A 576 -10.42 15.03 -49.91
CA ASP A 576 -10.73 14.56 -51.26
C ASP A 576 -10.35 13.08 -51.48
N ASP A 577 -9.39 12.55 -50.72
CA ASP A 577 -8.98 11.14 -50.73
C ASP A 577 -8.72 10.61 -49.31
N PRO A 578 -9.79 10.17 -48.60
CA PRO A 578 -9.67 9.57 -47.27
C PRO A 578 -8.79 8.30 -47.26
N SER A 579 -8.68 7.60 -48.39
CA SER A 579 -7.85 6.39 -48.49
C SER A 579 -6.36 6.70 -48.44
N GLN A 580 -5.95 7.86 -48.95
CA GLN A 580 -4.57 8.35 -48.84
C GLN A 580 -4.20 8.68 -47.40
N VAL A 581 -5.16 9.16 -46.60
CA VAL A 581 -4.97 9.44 -45.17
C VAL A 581 -4.54 8.17 -44.43
N ALA A 582 -5.23 7.05 -44.65
CA ALA A 582 -4.87 5.77 -44.03
C ALA A 582 -3.46 5.31 -44.42
N VAL A 583 -3.03 5.52 -45.67
CA VAL A 583 -1.66 5.18 -46.13
C VAL A 583 -0.61 6.00 -45.39
N CYS A 584 -0.83 7.31 -45.26
CA CYS A 584 0.08 8.20 -44.53
C CYS A 584 0.19 7.81 -43.06
N VAL A 585 -0.94 7.49 -42.41
CA VAL A 585 -0.96 7.05 -41.01
C VAL A 585 -0.25 5.70 -40.84
N SER A 586 -0.45 4.74 -41.74
CA SER A 586 0.28 3.47 -41.70
C SER A 586 1.79 3.65 -41.80
N LEU A 587 2.26 4.57 -42.65
CA LEU A 587 3.68 4.90 -42.75
C LEU A 587 4.19 5.49 -41.43
N GLU A 588 3.43 6.40 -40.82
CA GLU A 588 3.79 6.99 -39.53
C GLU A 588 3.87 5.94 -38.41
N VAL A 589 2.86 5.05 -38.31
CA VAL A 589 2.77 3.96 -37.33
C VAL A 589 4.01 3.06 -37.40
N SER A 590 4.51 2.78 -38.61
CA SER A 590 5.69 1.95 -38.79
C SER A 590 6.94 2.52 -38.09
N MET A 591 7.04 3.86 -38.01
CA MET A 591 8.18 4.57 -37.43
C MET A 591 8.08 4.81 -35.92
N TRP A 592 6.95 4.50 -35.27
CA TRP A 592 6.80 4.81 -33.84
C TRP A 592 7.82 4.08 -32.98
N SER A 593 8.28 4.73 -31.93
CA SER A 593 9.03 4.08 -30.85
C SER A 593 8.43 4.58 -29.54
N VAL A 594 8.28 3.68 -28.58
CA VAL A 594 7.73 4.01 -27.26
C VAL A 594 8.63 3.37 -26.23
N ALA A 595 9.18 4.18 -25.34
CA ALA A 595 9.84 3.70 -24.14
C ALA A 595 8.78 3.54 -23.05
N CYS A 596 8.58 2.33 -22.56
CA CYS A 596 7.66 2.06 -21.48
C CYS A 596 8.23 0.93 -20.62
N ASP A 597 8.55 1.26 -19.38
CA ASP A 597 8.95 0.29 -18.37
C ASP A 597 7.71 -0.13 -17.59
N VAL A 598 7.50 -1.44 -17.50
CA VAL A 598 6.37 -2.01 -16.73
C VAL A 598 6.94 -2.85 -15.59
N ASP A 599 6.57 -2.48 -14.37
CA ASP A 599 6.90 -3.25 -13.17
C ASP A 599 6.22 -4.64 -13.23
N PRO A 600 6.94 -5.76 -13.06
CA PRO A 600 6.35 -7.10 -12.98
C PRO A 600 5.20 -7.21 -11.96
N LEU A 601 5.23 -6.42 -10.89
CA LEU A 601 4.15 -6.40 -9.91
C LEU A 601 2.84 -5.86 -10.49
N THR A 602 2.90 -4.92 -11.46
CA THR A 602 1.73 -4.42 -12.18
C THR A 602 1.08 -5.54 -12.99
N VAL A 603 1.88 -6.33 -13.72
CA VAL A 603 1.39 -7.51 -14.45
C VAL A 603 0.79 -8.53 -13.49
N TYR A 604 1.48 -8.83 -12.38
CA TYR A 604 1.00 -9.76 -11.36
C TYR A 604 -0.36 -9.35 -10.78
N ARG A 605 -0.54 -8.07 -10.41
CA ARG A 605 -1.82 -7.55 -9.91
C ARG A 605 -2.92 -7.60 -10.96
N ALA A 606 -2.57 -7.43 -12.23
CA ALA A 606 -3.53 -7.58 -13.33
C ALA A 606 -3.97 -9.04 -13.51
N LEU A 607 -3.12 -10.02 -13.20
CA LEU A 607 -3.46 -11.45 -13.18
C LEU A 607 -4.38 -11.80 -11.99
N GLU A 608 -4.19 -11.20 -10.82
CA GLU A 608 -5.08 -11.43 -9.65
C GLU A 608 -6.55 -11.11 -9.97
N LYS A 609 -6.78 -10.13 -10.86
CA LYS A 609 -8.11 -9.68 -11.30
C LYS A 609 -8.62 -10.41 -12.54
N HIS A 610 -7.90 -11.41 -13.05
CA HIS A 610 -8.26 -12.07 -14.30
C HIS A 610 -9.62 -12.79 -14.18
N PRO A 611 -10.52 -12.74 -15.18
CA PRO A 611 -11.83 -13.38 -15.09
C PRO A 611 -11.74 -14.91 -14.98
N SER A 612 -10.82 -15.53 -15.72
CA SER A 612 -10.54 -16.96 -15.58
C SER A 612 -9.72 -17.24 -14.33
N THR A 613 -10.23 -18.09 -13.44
CA THR A 613 -9.51 -18.55 -12.24
C THR A 613 -8.26 -19.36 -12.56
N ALA A 614 -8.23 -20.05 -13.71
CA ALA A 614 -7.08 -20.83 -14.17
C ALA A 614 -5.87 -19.97 -14.56
N SER A 615 -6.06 -18.66 -14.73
CA SER A 615 -4.99 -17.70 -15.06
C SER A 615 -4.63 -16.80 -13.88
N ARG A 616 -5.22 -17.03 -12.70
CA ARG A 616 -4.91 -16.27 -11.49
C ARG A 616 -3.72 -16.89 -10.75
N PRO A 617 -2.85 -16.09 -10.13
CA PRO A 617 -1.80 -16.61 -9.27
C PRO A 617 -2.40 -17.27 -8.02
N MET A 618 -1.62 -18.08 -7.31
CA MET A 618 -2.05 -18.72 -6.06
C MET A 618 -2.39 -17.70 -4.96
N CYS A 619 -3.36 -18.05 -4.13
CA CYS A 619 -3.80 -17.27 -2.98
C CYS A 619 -2.65 -17.10 -1.98
N ASP A 620 -2.52 -15.90 -1.42
CA ASP A 620 -1.47 -15.52 -0.46
C ASP A 620 -1.81 -15.89 1.00
N ALA A 621 -3.00 -16.41 1.26
CA ALA A 621 -3.41 -16.88 2.58
C ALA A 621 -2.49 -18.02 3.07
N ARG A 622 -2.20 -18.02 4.37
CA ARG A 622 -1.28 -18.97 5.02
C ARG A 622 -1.98 -19.77 6.10
N CYS A 623 -1.69 -21.07 6.16
CA CYS A 623 -2.30 -21.98 7.11
C CYS A 623 -1.96 -21.51 8.54
N PRO A 624 -2.95 -21.28 9.42
CA PRO A 624 -2.71 -20.73 10.74
C PRO A 624 -1.94 -21.69 11.67
N GLY A 625 -1.84 -22.98 11.31
CA GLY A 625 -1.08 -23.97 12.05
C GLY A 625 0.39 -24.07 11.63
N CYS A 626 0.64 -24.28 10.33
CA CYS A 626 1.99 -24.57 9.81
C CYS A 626 2.56 -23.45 8.91
N ASN A 627 1.83 -22.36 8.71
CA ASN A 627 2.20 -21.24 7.83
C ASN A 627 2.42 -21.62 6.35
N MET A 628 1.89 -22.77 5.90
CA MET A 628 1.95 -23.17 4.50
C MET A 628 0.99 -22.33 3.65
N GLN A 629 1.38 -21.98 2.42
CA GLN A 629 0.56 -21.19 1.52
C GLN A 629 -0.65 -21.98 0.99
N CYS A 630 -1.78 -21.29 0.84
CA CYS A 630 -2.98 -21.83 0.21
C CYS A 630 -2.70 -22.25 -1.24
N SER A 631 -3.22 -23.42 -1.61
CA SER A 631 -3.03 -24.03 -2.92
C SER A 631 -4.11 -23.64 -3.94
N GLU A 632 -5.06 -22.80 -3.56
CA GLU A 632 -6.16 -22.35 -4.41
C GLU A 632 -5.80 -21.03 -5.13
N PRO A 633 -6.41 -20.71 -6.29
CA PRO A 633 -6.18 -19.44 -6.98
C PRO A 633 -6.62 -18.22 -6.18
N THR A 634 -6.03 -17.06 -6.43
CA THR A 634 -6.38 -15.80 -5.76
C THR A 634 -7.85 -15.43 -6.00
N GLY A 635 -8.52 -14.98 -4.94
CA GLY A 635 -9.94 -14.61 -4.98
C GLY A 635 -10.90 -15.80 -5.10
N HIS A 636 -10.46 -17.01 -4.77
CA HIS A 636 -11.37 -18.15 -4.61
C HIS A 636 -12.35 -17.90 -3.44
N THR A 637 -13.56 -18.45 -3.55
CA THR A 637 -14.65 -18.26 -2.58
C THR A 637 -14.78 -19.41 -1.58
N GLY A 638 -14.00 -20.48 -1.76
CA GLY A 638 -14.02 -21.67 -0.92
C GLY A 638 -13.20 -21.52 0.36
N GLN A 639 -13.08 -22.62 1.11
CA GLN A 639 -12.15 -22.69 2.21
C GLN A 639 -10.71 -22.78 1.69
N HIS A 640 -9.79 -22.12 2.39
CA HIS A 640 -8.36 -22.25 2.11
C HIS A 640 -7.89 -23.66 2.46
N ASP A 641 -7.11 -24.25 1.58
CA ASP A 641 -6.55 -25.59 1.76
C ASP A 641 -5.12 -25.65 1.20
N CYS A 642 -4.31 -26.57 1.71
CA CYS A 642 -2.93 -26.76 1.30
C CYS A 642 -2.43 -28.17 1.66
N VAL A 643 -1.36 -28.63 1.02
CA VAL A 643 -0.60 -29.78 1.53
C VAL A 643 0.27 -29.28 2.69
N HIS A 644 -0.05 -29.71 3.91
CA HIS A 644 0.53 -29.12 5.12
C HIS A 644 1.99 -29.54 5.35
N GLN A 645 2.78 -28.61 5.92
CA GLN A 645 4.18 -28.83 6.29
C GLN A 645 4.34 -29.03 7.82
N ALA A 646 5.56 -29.37 8.26
CA ALA A 646 5.89 -29.48 9.69
C ALA A 646 5.61 -28.16 10.42
N GLY A 647 4.90 -28.22 11.55
CA GLY A 647 4.44 -27.04 12.28
C GLY A 647 5.57 -26.11 12.73
N GLY A 648 6.73 -26.67 13.07
CA GLY A 648 7.90 -25.92 13.51
C GLY A 648 8.52 -25.03 12.43
N ILE A 649 8.29 -25.29 11.13
CA ILE A 649 8.70 -24.34 10.08
C ILE A 649 7.99 -23.00 10.30
N GLY A 650 6.68 -23.03 10.56
CA GLY A 650 5.84 -21.87 10.86
C GLY A 650 5.90 -21.37 12.31
N GLY A 651 6.84 -21.88 13.12
CA GLY A 651 7.00 -21.46 14.52
C GLY A 651 6.17 -22.24 15.54
N GLY A 652 5.52 -23.34 15.14
CA GLY A 652 4.85 -24.25 16.08
C GLY A 652 5.83 -24.90 17.06
N SER A 653 5.48 -24.97 18.34
CA SER A 653 6.30 -25.61 19.37
C SER A 653 5.48 -26.44 20.37
N TRP A 654 6.14 -27.43 20.98
CA TRP A 654 5.60 -28.17 22.11
C TRP A 654 5.69 -27.32 23.40
N VAL A 655 4.58 -27.12 24.10
CA VAL A 655 4.48 -26.12 25.20
C VAL A 655 5.47 -26.33 26.34
N GLY A 656 5.75 -27.58 26.75
CA GLY A 656 6.70 -27.86 27.82
C GLY A 656 8.16 -27.75 27.40
N SER A 657 8.53 -28.37 26.28
CA SER A 657 9.93 -28.45 25.85
C SER A 657 10.40 -27.24 25.04
N LYS A 658 9.45 -26.43 24.53
CA LYS A 658 9.67 -25.37 23.53
C LYS A 658 10.43 -25.84 22.29
N LYS A 659 10.39 -27.15 21.99
CA LYS A 659 10.98 -27.72 20.78
C LYS A 659 10.07 -27.48 19.59
N LEU A 660 10.66 -27.24 18.43
CA LEU A 660 9.96 -27.12 17.14
C LEU A 660 9.10 -28.36 16.88
N VAL A 661 7.86 -28.18 16.45
CA VAL A 661 6.95 -29.29 16.14
C VAL A 661 7.33 -29.95 14.82
N GLU A 662 7.73 -31.21 14.89
CA GLU A 662 8.08 -32.05 13.73
C GLU A 662 6.86 -32.57 12.97
N THR A 663 5.67 -32.58 13.56
CA THR A 663 4.46 -33.10 12.91
C THR A 663 3.77 -32.07 12.02
N THR A 664 3.06 -32.55 10.99
CA THR A 664 2.22 -31.71 10.13
C THR A 664 0.84 -31.49 10.75
N CYS A 665 0.11 -30.44 10.30
CA CYS A 665 -1.28 -30.23 10.75
C CYS A 665 -2.18 -31.43 10.46
N THR A 666 -1.99 -32.11 9.32
CA THR A 666 -2.74 -33.33 8.97
C THR A 666 -2.48 -34.44 9.99
N SER A 667 -1.22 -34.65 10.40
CA SER A 667 -0.87 -35.65 11.42
C SER A 667 -1.46 -35.30 12.79
N LEU A 668 -1.42 -34.02 13.19
CA LEU A 668 -2.00 -33.54 14.46
C LEU A 668 -3.53 -33.73 14.51
N VAL A 669 -4.23 -33.49 13.40
CA VAL A 669 -5.68 -33.76 13.29
C VAL A 669 -5.98 -35.26 13.36
N ARG A 670 -5.17 -36.11 12.71
CA ARG A 670 -5.34 -37.57 12.71
C ARG A 670 -5.09 -38.20 14.08
N SER A 671 -4.01 -37.80 14.76
CA SER A 671 -3.70 -38.26 16.12
C SER A 671 -4.59 -37.62 17.19
N ASN A 672 -5.44 -36.66 16.80
CA ASN A 672 -6.25 -35.86 17.71
C ASN A 672 -5.42 -35.21 18.82
N ALA A 673 -4.23 -34.73 18.46
CA ALA A 673 -3.34 -34.05 19.37
C ALA A 673 -4.04 -32.85 20.03
N GLU A 674 -3.60 -32.48 21.23
CA GLU A 674 -4.17 -31.37 21.97
C GLU A 674 -3.51 -30.04 21.57
N TRP A 675 -4.31 -29.07 21.13
CA TRP A 675 -3.88 -27.68 21.02
C TRP A 675 -4.06 -27.02 22.37
N VAL A 676 -2.96 -26.76 23.05
CA VAL A 676 -2.95 -26.15 24.39
C VAL A 676 -3.80 -24.87 24.43
N GLY A 677 -4.74 -24.82 25.37
CA GLY A 677 -5.67 -23.71 25.57
C GLY A 677 -6.86 -23.66 24.61
N LYS A 678 -6.97 -24.60 23.65
CA LYS A 678 -8.09 -24.66 22.69
C LYS A 678 -8.80 -26.01 22.68
N GLY A 679 -8.06 -27.10 22.90
CA GLY A 679 -8.57 -28.47 22.91
C GLY A 679 -8.08 -29.29 21.72
N PRO A 680 -8.69 -30.46 21.45
CA PRO A 680 -8.18 -31.41 20.45
C PRO A 680 -8.29 -30.90 19.01
N TRP A 681 -7.20 -31.00 18.23
CA TRP A 681 -7.13 -30.49 16.84
C TRP A 681 -8.29 -30.95 15.96
N LYS A 682 -8.76 -32.20 16.12
CA LYS A 682 -9.85 -32.77 15.31
C LYS A 682 -11.18 -32.02 15.50
N THR A 683 -11.45 -31.49 16.69
CA THR A 683 -12.73 -30.84 17.01
C THR A 683 -12.65 -29.32 16.97
N VAL A 684 -11.46 -28.75 17.18
CA VAL A 684 -11.32 -27.30 17.39
C VAL A 684 -10.82 -26.54 16.17
N PHE A 685 -10.19 -27.21 15.19
CA PHE A 685 -9.58 -26.51 14.05
C PHE A 685 -10.59 -25.69 13.24
N GLU A 686 -11.68 -26.31 12.76
CA GLU A 686 -12.71 -25.63 11.97
C GLU A 686 -13.43 -24.54 12.77
N ARG A 687 -13.61 -24.75 14.08
CA ARG A 687 -14.20 -23.76 14.98
C ARG A 687 -13.34 -22.50 15.11
N HIS A 688 -12.02 -22.66 15.19
CA HIS A 688 -11.10 -21.53 15.33
C HIS A 688 -10.69 -20.92 13.99
N PHE A 689 -10.71 -21.68 12.90
CA PHE A 689 -10.29 -21.25 11.57
C PHE A 689 -11.36 -21.62 10.52
N PRO A 690 -12.56 -21.02 10.58
CA PRO A 690 -13.69 -21.41 9.73
C PRO A 690 -13.43 -21.18 8.23
N LYS A 691 -12.47 -20.30 7.89
CA LYS A 691 -12.04 -20.05 6.50
C LYS A 691 -11.05 -21.11 5.97
N TRP A 692 -10.54 -22.00 6.82
CA TRP A 692 -9.60 -23.05 6.42
C TRP A 692 -10.27 -24.42 6.45
N ALA A 693 -10.02 -25.20 5.40
CA ALA A 693 -10.41 -26.59 5.36
C ALA A 693 -9.66 -27.34 6.47
N LYS A 694 -10.35 -28.30 7.08
CA LYS A 694 -9.71 -29.17 8.07
C LYS A 694 -8.56 -29.94 7.43
N PRO A 695 -7.34 -29.91 8.02
CA PRO A 695 -6.17 -30.59 7.48
C PRO A 695 -6.44 -32.07 7.19
N ASN A 696 -6.62 -32.41 5.91
CA ASN A 696 -6.93 -33.76 5.46
C ASN A 696 -6.15 -34.15 4.19
N ARG A 697 -5.66 -33.18 3.41
CA ARG A 697 -4.85 -33.43 2.20
C ARG A 697 -3.59 -34.21 2.56
N SER A 698 -3.44 -35.35 1.90
CA SER A 698 -2.23 -36.16 1.91
C SER A 698 -1.25 -35.64 0.86
N GLY A 699 0.03 -35.57 1.22
CA GLY A 699 1.12 -35.17 0.34
C GLY A 699 2.37 -34.89 1.17
N ARG A 700 3.52 -34.84 0.51
CA ARG A 700 4.82 -34.50 1.13
C ARG A 700 5.42 -33.32 0.39
N HIS A 701 5.88 -32.32 1.12
CA HIS A 701 6.68 -31.22 0.56
C HIS A 701 8.15 -31.48 0.88
N LYS A 702 8.82 -32.28 0.05
CA LYS A 702 10.17 -32.78 0.32
C LYS A 702 11.19 -31.66 0.56
N VAL A 703 11.08 -30.51 -0.12
CA VAL A 703 11.96 -29.35 0.14
C VAL A 703 11.71 -28.75 1.52
N ARG A 704 10.45 -28.73 2.00
CA ARG A 704 10.14 -28.28 3.37
C ARG A 704 10.62 -29.28 4.42
N GLU A 705 10.51 -30.57 4.15
CA GLU A 705 11.08 -31.63 4.98
C GLU A 705 12.60 -31.48 5.08
N LEU A 706 13.29 -31.23 3.96
CA LEU A 706 14.73 -30.98 3.92
C LEU A 706 15.13 -29.73 4.73
N ILE A 707 14.38 -28.62 4.60
CA ILE A 707 14.61 -27.42 5.41
C ILE A 707 14.46 -27.72 6.88
N PHE A 708 13.39 -28.41 7.27
CA PHE A 708 13.18 -28.77 8.67
C PHE A 708 14.32 -29.65 9.18
N TYR A 709 14.72 -30.66 8.42
CA TYR A 709 15.83 -31.55 8.79
C TYR A 709 17.18 -30.80 8.91
N SER A 710 17.52 -29.98 7.91
CA SER A 710 18.87 -29.40 7.75
C SER A 710 19.07 -28.04 8.41
N CYS A 711 17.99 -27.34 8.80
CA CYS A 711 18.02 -25.95 9.27
C CYS A 711 17.39 -25.77 10.67
N GLN A 712 17.43 -26.80 11.53
CA GLN A 712 16.88 -26.75 12.89
C GLN A 712 17.39 -25.55 13.70
N LYS A 713 18.69 -25.25 13.65
CA LYS A 713 19.31 -24.16 14.42
C LYS A 713 18.79 -22.79 13.96
N GLU A 714 18.66 -22.60 12.66
CA GLU A 714 18.17 -21.37 12.05
C GLU A 714 16.68 -21.17 12.35
N LEU A 715 15.86 -22.21 12.21
CA LEU A 715 14.43 -22.16 12.55
C LEU A 715 14.22 -21.86 14.03
N ALA A 716 14.96 -22.54 14.91
CA ALA A 716 14.92 -22.31 16.35
C ALA A 716 15.29 -20.87 16.69
N LYS A 717 16.33 -20.33 16.04
CA LYS A 717 16.75 -18.93 16.22
C LYS A 717 15.70 -17.93 15.72
N ILE A 718 15.12 -18.15 14.54
CA ILE A 718 14.11 -17.25 13.94
C ILE A 718 12.89 -17.13 14.86
N HIS A 719 12.46 -18.24 15.45
CA HIS A 719 11.23 -18.30 16.26
C HIS A 719 11.46 -18.18 17.77
N GLY A 720 12.72 -18.11 18.23
CA GLY A 720 13.04 -18.10 19.67
C GLY A 720 12.72 -19.42 20.38
N LEU A 721 12.91 -20.54 19.69
CA LEU A 721 12.55 -21.90 20.13
C LEU A 721 13.80 -22.79 20.30
N ARG A 722 13.59 -24.06 20.69
CA ARG A 722 14.64 -25.09 20.76
C ARG A 722 14.54 -26.04 19.56
N CYS A 723 15.68 -26.58 19.14
CA CYS A 723 15.70 -27.63 18.11
C CYS A 723 14.94 -28.87 18.59
N THR A 724 14.28 -29.57 17.66
CA THR A 724 13.77 -30.91 17.95
C THR A 724 14.89 -31.95 17.83
N ASP A 725 14.80 -33.01 18.62
CA ASP A 725 15.59 -34.24 18.54
C ASP A 725 14.86 -35.34 17.77
N GLN A 726 13.58 -35.14 17.46
CA GLN A 726 12.76 -36.07 16.69
C GLN A 726 12.80 -35.67 15.21
N LEU A 727 13.88 -36.04 14.52
CA LEU A 727 14.00 -35.88 13.08
C LEU A 727 13.73 -37.22 12.40
N ASP A 728 12.82 -37.21 11.44
CA ASP A 728 12.57 -38.35 10.57
C ASP A 728 13.74 -38.49 9.57
N ALA A 729 14.37 -39.66 9.54
CA ALA A 729 15.50 -39.93 8.65
C ALA A 729 15.09 -39.85 7.16
N ASP A 730 13.81 -40.10 6.86
CA ASP A 730 13.24 -40.00 5.52
C ASP A 730 13.15 -38.56 5.00
N TRP A 731 13.53 -37.56 5.81
CA TRP A 731 13.53 -36.14 5.45
C TRP A 731 14.92 -35.65 5.03
N HIS A 732 15.93 -36.52 5.13
CA HIS A 732 17.29 -36.25 4.68
C HIS A 732 17.42 -36.42 3.17
N HIS A 733 16.77 -35.52 2.43
CA HIS A 733 16.80 -35.51 0.97
C HIS A 733 18.11 -34.90 0.43
N SER A 734 18.61 -35.38 -0.72
CA SER A 734 19.69 -34.69 -1.45
C SER A 734 19.15 -33.45 -2.16
N ILE A 735 19.92 -32.35 -2.12
CA ILE A 735 19.58 -31.10 -2.82
C ILE A 735 19.49 -31.35 -4.33
N GLU A 736 20.42 -32.12 -4.89
CA GLU A 736 20.50 -32.44 -6.32
C GLU A 736 19.28 -33.25 -6.77
N GLN A 737 18.86 -34.24 -5.98
CA GLN A 737 17.65 -35.01 -6.26
C GLN A 737 16.41 -34.12 -6.25
N LEU A 738 16.22 -33.31 -5.20
CA LEU A 738 15.05 -32.43 -5.09
C LEU A 738 15.03 -31.36 -6.17
N ARG A 739 16.20 -30.88 -6.61
CA ARG A 739 16.31 -29.94 -7.72
C ARG A 739 15.81 -30.59 -9.01
N GLY A 740 16.28 -31.79 -9.36
CA GLY A 740 15.81 -32.49 -10.55
C GLY A 740 14.30 -32.77 -10.53
N GLU A 741 13.75 -33.14 -9.37
CA GLU A 741 12.29 -33.30 -9.20
C GLU A 741 11.54 -31.97 -9.38
N ALA A 742 12.05 -30.88 -8.81
CA ALA A 742 11.42 -29.56 -8.90
C ALA A 742 11.52 -28.96 -10.32
N GLU A 743 12.66 -29.12 -11.01
CA GLU A 743 12.83 -28.72 -12.42
C GLU A 743 11.84 -29.45 -13.33
N HIS A 744 11.65 -30.76 -13.11
CA HIS A 744 10.66 -31.54 -13.84
C HIS A 744 9.23 -31.05 -13.62
N VAL A 745 8.84 -30.83 -12.37
CA VAL A 745 7.50 -30.32 -12.03
C VAL A 745 7.30 -28.88 -12.52
N ALA A 746 8.35 -28.06 -12.53
CA ALA A 746 8.33 -26.70 -13.04
C ALA A 746 8.26 -26.63 -14.58
N GLY A 747 8.49 -27.75 -15.28
CA GLY A 747 8.52 -27.83 -16.75
C GLY A 747 9.79 -27.26 -17.37
N LEU A 748 10.92 -27.36 -16.67
CA LEU A 748 12.25 -26.91 -17.12
C LEU A 748 13.10 -28.03 -17.72
N SER A 749 12.73 -29.30 -17.49
CA SER A 749 13.47 -30.50 -17.95
C SER A 749 12.83 -31.20 -19.14
#